data_AF-A0A2H5QSY0-F1
#
_entry.id   AF-A0A2H5QSY0-F1
#
_cell.length_a   1.000
_cell.length_b   1.000
_cell.length_c   1.000
_cell.angle_alpha   90.00
_cell.angle_beta   90.00
_cell.angle_gamma   90.00
#
_symmetry.space_group_name_H-M   'P 1'
#
loop_
_entity.id
_entity.type
_entity.pdbx_description
1 polymer ?
#
loop_
_entity_poly.entity_id
_entity_poly.type
_entity_poly.pdbx_seq_one_letter_code
_entity_poly.pdbx_strand_id
1 'polypeptide(L)'
;MKHDPDLAIKPQSFFMLLEVTRSLKINSMEILLAVATKLGELLVDATVKQARYLFCFNNIVKELKDKETNLKEAQDGINEKVEEERQKHCAVVVEKDVEKWLADVVEEMADVRNLKAKIDEKKSCFNGWCPNWGFRYWMDKEMPIPRFFSSFETTESACNQITEALKKGSTKMVGLHGLGGVGKTTLAKFVGNQLRQQKIFDEVGIATVSQDPNIINVQSELAKSLGWVLDEVEEQERADRLRLMFSESKSSKILVILDDVWNELELETIGIPIGDRGNRCKILLTTRIQPVCDSMGCDTRIQLGVLKREEGLALLRKHAGIDVADSTLIDVSKRVAGECKGLPLAIKAVGSALRGKGFGEWKVALHKLKNAKLNTIEGIGKDDQDVYHCLKFSYDYLNGEDSRSCFLLCSLFPEDYEIYLEDLVGYAMALDWYQAESIEEARSLVSGTIKELKASSLLLDTGYDRYVKMHDIVRDVALWIGSVGKKYFTSKVGIGLAERAVEEGLEQYKGISMVGNKKEELPNGLAFSNLHILRLHNTEYDYKLEVPEHFFKEMPALKVVTIIGGVLSVKSLEFLINLQVLQLIRCEVSDPSFLGKLKRLQIIYLEKSPIEIPDELGDELSRLKLLYIDTGSISPITINKFPQLEEFYGLIKNWAVEEMSSEESYARCAESDSQPDGSVVCLPKDFSFPKLQRYDINKDDSDDCEIYRGIRSLYIKNNHPKATLVIFSALYPELENLYLNWVRGCQNIVPSIDERGLNELTICHVTDCKALECIMDASKSPHGKSGNPVMLSRLAELYMRGLPELKWIWKAPAQHVISLQSLTELSVSWCKNLTYIFTLSQARSLVQLKSLEVSHCKRLECIVEAKFDHNEREISVGDGNIILALPSLRKLRFKYLPELISFCSENYYSTWPALEELDLASCPKLTVNSTELEVNLQCLGEKLRILKVGECFLLSDTIPALLKHGLKNLEELGIRELGVQVIFQVEAIIAEGQENKLFPCLKTLYLYDLRELQVLYHEGPTHNFSLQSLTRFSVKGCTMLRRLFSSTLARNLLQLKELEIYNCRELEQIIDEDEDEDHLQPVCFPKLTSITVDSCPKLKHLFHISVAPSLQKLTHLWIEGNDELEEVFWHKDGAEVTDYNEIVMNELQGFRLLDLPNLTNFWPAGYQIPIPSAPNEDVHNCPRLRGNSEGDI
;
A
#
# COMPACT_ATOMS: atom_id res chain seq x y z
N MET A 1 4.96 28.00 -26.65
CA MET A 1 5.67 29.27 -26.43
C MET A 1 5.84 29.43 -24.93
N LYS A 2 7.10 29.53 -24.50
CA LYS A 2 7.68 29.70 -23.14
C LYS A 2 7.64 28.51 -22.15
N HIS A 3 8.88 28.09 -21.87
CA HIS A 3 9.44 27.06 -21.00
C HIS A 3 9.79 27.61 -19.60
N ASP A 4 9.95 26.72 -18.62
CA ASP A 4 10.91 26.86 -17.51
C ASP A 4 11.82 25.60 -17.47
N PRO A 5 13.15 25.69 -17.24
CA PRO A 5 14.14 24.69 -17.62
C PRO A 5 14.88 24.09 -16.41
N ASP A 6 14.66 22.82 -16.08
CA ASP A 6 15.65 22.06 -15.28
C ASP A 6 15.64 20.53 -15.54
N LEU A 7 15.01 20.09 -16.64
CA LEU A 7 15.09 18.71 -17.13
C LEU A 7 15.34 18.72 -18.64
N ALA A 8 16.55 19.13 -19.03
CA ALA A 8 17.04 18.95 -20.39
C ALA A 8 18.49 18.47 -20.35
N ILE A 9 18.70 17.18 -20.63
CA ILE A 9 19.99 16.68 -21.10
C ILE A 9 20.30 17.43 -22.40
N LYS A 10 21.37 18.23 -22.44
CA LYS A 10 21.74 19.04 -23.62
C LYS A 10 21.94 18.15 -24.87
N PRO A 11 21.32 18.46 -26.02
CA PRO A 11 21.53 17.76 -27.30
C PRO A 11 22.95 17.89 -27.87
N GLN A 12 23.79 18.77 -27.33
CA GLN A 12 25.19 18.92 -27.75
C GLN A 12 26.10 17.77 -27.27
N SER A 13 25.69 17.04 -26.23
CA SER A 13 26.40 15.85 -25.74
C SER A 13 26.26 14.67 -26.70
N PHE A 14 25.12 14.59 -27.40
CA PHE A 14 24.79 13.54 -28.36
C PHE A 14 25.63 13.65 -29.65
N PHE A 15 25.98 14.87 -30.07
CA PHE A 15 26.81 15.12 -31.26
C PHE A 15 28.32 14.88 -31.02
N MET A 16 28.83 15.10 -29.80
CA MET A 16 30.22 14.75 -29.45
C MET A 16 30.41 13.22 -29.29
N LEU A 17 29.40 12.50 -28.79
CA LEU A 17 29.38 11.03 -28.73
C LEU A 17 29.34 10.36 -30.12
N LEU A 18 28.77 11.04 -31.12
CA LEU A 18 28.78 10.65 -32.53
C LEU A 18 30.14 10.82 -33.22
N GLU A 19 31.04 11.67 -32.70
CA GLU A 19 32.42 11.81 -33.20
C GLU A 19 33.39 10.83 -32.53
N VAL A 20 33.15 10.48 -31.25
CA VAL A 20 33.96 9.48 -30.51
C VAL A 20 33.70 8.05 -31.03
N THR A 21 32.46 7.75 -31.43
CA THR A 21 32.07 6.45 -32.02
C THR A 21 32.74 6.16 -33.36
N ARG A 22 33.23 7.17 -34.08
CA ARG A 22 34.04 6.99 -35.29
C ARG A 22 35.47 6.53 -35.02
N SER A 23 35.99 6.69 -33.81
CA SER A 23 37.40 6.43 -33.47
C SER A 23 37.69 5.04 -32.91
N LEU A 24 36.68 4.29 -32.44
CA LEU A 24 36.92 3.09 -31.61
C LEU A 24 36.42 1.76 -32.17
N LYS A 25 35.75 1.70 -33.34
CA LYS A 25 35.33 0.43 -34.00
C LYS A 25 34.79 -0.66 -33.04
N ILE A 26 33.90 -0.29 -32.11
CA ILE A 26 33.20 -1.25 -31.22
C ILE A 26 31.69 -1.11 -31.44
N ASN A 27 31.02 -2.24 -31.69
CA ASN A 27 29.57 -2.39 -31.93
C ASN A 27 28.76 -2.11 -30.64
N SER A 28 28.56 -0.84 -30.32
CA SER A 28 27.93 -0.36 -29.07
C SER A 28 26.43 -0.02 -29.18
N MET A 29 25.80 -0.23 -30.35
CA MET A 29 24.37 0.05 -30.53
C MET A 29 23.46 -0.91 -29.73
N GLU A 30 23.85 -2.17 -29.52
CA GLU A 30 23.01 -3.16 -28.81
C GLU A 30 22.91 -2.90 -27.31
N ILE A 31 23.98 -2.41 -26.69
CA ILE A 31 24.02 -2.14 -25.24
C ILE A 31 23.23 -0.88 -24.90
N LEU A 32 23.31 0.16 -25.73
CA LEU A 32 22.54 1.40 -25.58
C LEU A 32 21.03 1.19 -25.80
N LEU A 33 20.65 0.30 -26.73
CA LEU A 33 19.25 -0.10 -26.93
C LEU A 33 18.71 -0.89 -25.73
N ALA A 34 19.51 -1.80 -25.17
CA ALA A 34 19.10 -2.61 -24.01
C ALA A 34 18.86 -1.77 -22.74
N VAL A 35 19.67 -0.73 -22.49
CA VAL A 35 19.56 0.14 -21.31
C VAL A 35 18.41 1.14 -21.44
N ALA A 36 18.21 1.74 -22.62
CA ALA A 36 17.09 2.65 -22.88
C ALA A 36 15.73 1.93 -22.80
N THR A 37 15.67 0.68 -23.24
CA THR A 37 14.46 -0.16 -23.14
C THR A 37 14.17 -0.53 -21.67
N LYS A 38 15.20 -0.83 -20.87
CA LYS A 38 15.07 -1.12 -19.42
C LYS A 38 14.62 0.08 -18.59
N LEU A 39 15.10 1.28 -18.91
CA LEU A 39 14.71 2.53 -18.23
C LEU A 39 13.28 2.96 -18.59
N GLY A 40 12.84 2.68 -19.83
CA GLY A 40 11.44 2.83 -20.24
C GLY A 40 10.48 1.90 -19.49
N GLU A 41 10.90 0.65 -19.23
CA GLU A 41 10.14 -0.31 -18.43
C GLU A 41 10.00 0.13 -16.96
N LEU A 42 11.06 0.69 -16.37
CA LEU A 42 11.09 1.15 -14.97
C LEU A 42 10.17 2.35 -14.68
N LEU A 43 9.98 3.24 -15.65
CA LEU A 43 9.09 4.40 -15.52
C LEU A 43 7.61 4.04 -15.64
N VAL A 44 7.28 2.95 -16.36
CA VAL A 44 5.90 2.47 -16.53
C VAL A 44 5.45 1.60 -15.33
N ASP A 45 6.37 0.90 -14.68
CA ASP A 45 6.08 0.03 -13.52
C ASP A 45 5.93 0.81 -12.19
N ALA A 46 6.36 2.07 -12.13
CA ALA A 46 6.17 2.93 -10.95
C ALA A 46 4.70 3.39 -10.79
N THR A 47 3.92 3.45 -11.87
CA THR A 47 2.55 3.97 -11.89
C THR A 47 1.46 2.89 -11.73
N VAL A 48 1.81 1.60 -11.77
CA VAL A 48 0.84 0.46 -11.68
C VAL A 48 0.91 -0.26 -10.31
N LYS A 49 1.62 0.33 -9.34
CA LYS A 49 2.12 -0.37 -8.14
C LYS A 49 1.12 -0.62 -7.00
N GLN A 50 -0.15 -0.25 -7.10
CA GLN A 50 -1.12 -0.50 -6.01
C GLN A 50 -1.91 -1.81 -6.14
N ALA A 51 -1.99 -2.44 -7.32
CA ALA A 51 -2.80 -3.66 -7.53
C ALA A 51 -2.00 -4.98 -7.56
N ARG A 52 -0.68 -4.95 -7.85
CA ARG A 52 0.15 -6.15 -8.05
C ARG A 52 0.68 -6.82 -6.76
N TYR A 53 0.66 -6.12 -5.63
CA TYR A 53 1.19 -6.65 -4.36
C TYR A 53 0.39 -7.83 -3.80
N LEU A 54 -0.85 -8.04 -4.28
CA LEU A 54 -1.75 -9.06 -3.77
C LEU A 54 -1.52 -10.48 -4.33
N PHE A 55 -0.64 -10.74 -5.33
CA PHE A 55 -0.51 -12.10 -5.91
C PHE A 55 0.88 -12.58 -6.38
N CYS A 56 1.90 -11.72 -6.58
CA CYS A 56 3.15 -12.13 -7.28
C CYS A 56 4.48 -11.98 -6.51
N PHE A 57 4.48 -11.88 -5.17
CA PHE A 57 5.70 -11.63 -4.37
C PHE A 57 6.85 -12.60 -4.67
N ASN A 58 6.59 -13.90 -4.75
CA ASN A 58 7.62 -14.91 -5.04
C ASN A 58 8.22 -14.80 -6.46
N ASN A 59 7.49 -14.26 -7.44
CA ASN A 59 7.98 -14.08 -8.81
C ASN A 59 8.93 -12.88 -8.91
N ILE A 60 8.65 -11.80 -8.19
CA ILE A 60 9.51 -10.61 -8.10
C ILE A 60 10.87 -10.97 -7.46
N VAL A 61 10.86 -11.79 -6.42
CA VAL A 61 12.07 -12.27 -5.74
C VAL A 61 12.92 -13.15 -6.67
N LYS A 62 12.28 -13.97 -7.50
CA LYS A 62 12.95 -14.82 -8.49
C LYS A 62 13.55 -13.97 -9.62
N GLU A 63 12.80 -13.02 -10.17
CA GLU A 63 13.32 -12.07 -11.17
C GLU A 63 14.50 -11.23 -10.65
N LEU A 64 14.44 -10.80 -9.38
CA LEU A 64 15.54 -10.08 -8.73
C LEU A 64 16.81 -10.96 -8.64
N LYS A 65 16.66 -12.25 -8.32
CA LYS A 65 17.76 -13.24 -8.30
C LYS A 65 18.38 -13.42 -9.68
N ASP A 66 17.56 -13.54 -10.71
CA ASP A 66 18.03 -13.77 -12.08
C ASP A 66 18.73 -12.52 -12.64
N LYS A 67 18.20 -11.31 -12.37
CA LYS A 67 18.81 -10.03 -12.78
C LYS A 67 20.13 -9.74 -12.07
N GLU A 68 20.25 -10.09 -10.78
CA GLU A 68 21.53 -9.97 -10.03
C GLU A 68 22.62 -10.86 -10.65
N THR A 69 22.26 -12.07 -11.06
CA THR A 69 23.20 -13.04 -11.64
C THR A 69 23.72 -12.54 -12.98
N ASN A 70 22.83 -12.03 -13.85
CA ASN A 70 23.22 -11.45 -15.14
C ASN A 70 24.09 -10.19 -15.00
N LEU A 71 23.80 -9.34 -14.00
CA LEU A 71 24.59 -8.13 -13.76
C LEU A 71 26.01 -8.49 -13.28
N LYS A 72 26.13 -9.56 -12.47
CA LYS A 72 27.41 -10.07 -12.00
C LYS A 72 28.23 -10.69 -13.14
N GLU A 73 27.61 -11.47 -14.01
CA GLU A 73 28.29 -12.03 -15.20
C GLU A 73 28.79 -10.93 -16.16
N ALA A 74 28.00 -9.86 -16.35
CA ALA A 74 28.43 -8.71 -17.14
C ALA A 74 29.59 -7.93 -16.48
N GLN A 75 29.57 -7.79 -15.15
CA GLN A 75 30.65 -7.17 -14.39
C GLN A 75 31.94 -7.99 -14.49
N ASP A 76 31.85 -9.31 -14.34
CA ASP A 76 32.99 -10.23 -14.41
C ASP A 76 33.60 -10.24 -15.83
N GLY A 77 32.76 -10.26 -16.87
CA GLY A 77 33.24 -10.19 -18.27
C GLY A 77 33.89 -8.86 -18.66
N ILE A 78 33.50 -7.74 -18.04
CA ILE A 78 34.17 -6.44 -18.23
C ILE A 78 35.48 -6.40 -17.45
N ASN A 79 35.51 -6.90 -16.21
CA ASN A 79 36.72 -6.99 -15.41
C ASN A 79 37.80 -7.87 -16.08
N GLU A 80 37.41 -9.01 -16.65
CA GLU A 80 38.32 -9.92 -17.37
C GLU A 80 38.94 -9.25 -18.60
N LYS A 81 38.14 -8.52 -19.39
CA LYS A 81 38.65 -7.74 -20.55
C LYS A 81 39.56 -6.58 -20.14
N VAL A 82 39.26 -5.90 -19.04
CA VAL A 82 40.13 -4.84 -18.49
C VAL A 82 41.46 -5.43 -18.03
N GLU A 83 41.45 -6.61 -17.44
CA GLU A 83 42.67 -7.30 -16.98
C GLU A 83 43.48 -7.89 -18.14
N GLU A 84 42.85 -8.44 -19.17
CA GLU A 84 43.52 -8.88 -20.40
C GLU A 84 44.22 -7.73 -21.13
N GLU A 85 43.59 -6.56 -21.19
CA GLU A 85 44.19 -5.36 -21.80
C GLU A 85 45.35 -4.81 -20.96
N ARG A 86 45.24 -4.85 -19.62
CA ARG A 86 46.34 -4.50 -18.70
C ARG A 86 47.53 -5.45 -18.81
N GLN A 87 47.31 -6.73 -19.11
CA GLN A 87 48.38 -7.72 -19.34
C GLN A 87 49.08 -7.54 -20.70
N LYS A 88 48.36 -7.10 -21.73
CA LYS A 88 48.93 -6.85 -23.07
C LYS A 88 49.67 -5.51 -23.15
N HIS A 89 49.25 -4.50 -22.40
CA HIS A 89 49.87 -3.17 -22.37
C HIS A 89 50.00 -2.66 -20.91
N CYS A 90 51.24 -2.56 -20.40
CA CYS A 90 51.55 -2.14 -19.02
C CYS A 90 51.09 -0.71 -18.62
N ALA A 91 50.35 0.01 -19.46
CA ALA A 91 49.88 1.38 -19.19
C ALA A 91 48.50 1.67 -19.81
N VAL A 92 47.53 0.77 -19.66
CA VAL A 92 46.13 1.06 -20.03
C VAL A 92 45.47 1.94 -18.97
N VAL A 93 45.11 3.17 -19.35
CA VAL A 93 44.23 4.03 -18.56
C VAL A 93 42.79 3.60 -18.86
N VAL A 94 42.13 2.99 -17.87
CA VAL A 94 40.70 2.67 -17.97
C VAL A 94 39.93 4.00 -18.02
N GLU A 95 39.00 4.16 -18.95
CA GLU A 95 38.18 5.37 -19.02
C GLU A 95 37.40 5.56 -17.72
N LYS A 96 37.40 6.78 -17.18
CA LYS A 96 36.73 7.11 -15.91
C LYS A 96 35.26 6.70 -15.87
N ASP A 97 34.60 6.63 -17.02
CA ASP A 97 33.20 6.24 -17.12
C ASP A 97 33.00 4.72 -16.91
N VAL A 98 33.98 3.89 -17.30
CA VAL A 98 33.98 2.44 -17.00
C VAL A 98 34.29 2.20 -15.53
N GLU A 99 35.24 2.95 -14.95
CA GLU A 99 35.52 2.89 -13.50
C GLU A 99 34.30 3.32 -12.67
N LYS A 100 33.60 4.35 -13.12
CA LYS A 100 32.35 4.81 -12.49
C LYS A 100 31.24 3.77 -12.62
N TRP A 101 31.05 3.18 -13.80
CA TRP A 101 30.04 2.13 -13.99
C TRP A 101 30.31 0.89 -13.12
N LEU A 102 31.57 0.47 -13.00
CA LEU A 102 31.95 -0.63 -12.10
C LEU A 102 31.67 -0.31 -10.64
N ALA A 103 31.85 0.96 -10.21
CA ALA A 103 31.53 1.41 -8.86
C ALA A 103 30.01 1.42 -8.61
N ASP A 104 29.22 1.95 -9.55
CA ASP A 104 27.76 2.02 -9.47
C ASP A 104 27.12 0.62 -9.42
N VAL A 105 27.64 -0.35 -10.20
CA VAL A 105 27.20 -1.75 -10.17
C VAL A 105 27.47 -2.42 -8.81
N VAL A 106 28.58 -2.09 -8.15
CA VAL A 106 28.89 -2.60 -6.81
C VAL A 106 27.92 -2.05 -5.75
N GLU A 107 27.53 -0.77 -5.86
CA GLU A 107 26.58 -0.12 -4.95
C GLU A 107 25.17 -0.72 -5.13
N GLU A 108 24.68 -0.87 -6.36
CA GLU A 108 23.38 -1.48 -6.68
C GLU A 108 23.32 -2.96 -6.26
N MET A 109 24.41 -3.72 -6.43
CA MET A 109 24.51 -5.11 -5.95
C MET A 109 24.44 -5.21 -4.43
N ALA A 110 24.87 -4.19 -3.69
CA ALA A 110 24.74 -4.15 -2.23
C ALA A 110 23.28 -3.95 -1.81
N ASP A 111 22.55 -3.08 -2.51
CA ASP A 111 21.13 -2.82 -2.27
C ASP A 111 20.24 -4.04 -2.61
N VAL A 112 20.53 -4.74 -3.71
CA VAL A 112 19.84 -5.98 -4.09
C VAL A 112 20.02 -7.07 -3.03
N ARG A 113 21.23 -7.24 -2.47
CA ARG A 113 21.49 -8.18 -1.37
C ARG A 113 20.72 -7.80 -0.10
N ASN A 114 20.62 -6.51 0.20
CA ASN A 114 19.88 -6.00 1.35
C ASN A 114 18.37 -6.25 1.20
N LEU A 115 17.83 -6.08 -0.01
CA LEU A 115 16.45 -6.40 -0.35
C LEU A 115 16.16 -7.91 -0.20
N LYS A 116 17.09 -8.77 -0.64
CA LYS A 116 17.02 -10.23 -0.52
C LYS A 116 16.97 -10.70 0.93
N ALA A 117 17.79 -10.09 1.79
CA ALA A 117 17.82 -10.37 3.22
C ALA A 117 16.44 -10.08 3.86
N LYS A 118 15.83 -8.93 3.53
CA LYS A 118 14.48 -8.55 3.97
C LYS A 118 13.37 -9.48 3.44
N ILE A 119 13.53 -10.02 2.23
CA ILE A 119 12.57 -10.95 1.61
C ILE A 119 12.58 -12.33 2.30
N ASP A 120 13.77 -12.88 2.57
CA ASP A 120 13.92 -14.19 3.19
C ASP A 120 13.56 -14.15 4.70
N GLU A 121 13.50 -12.96 5.28
CA GLU A 121 13.02 -12.68 6.64
C GLU A 121 11.49 -12.86 6.79
N LYS A 122 10.70 -12.43 5.80
CA LYS A 122 9.22 -12.45 5.87
C LYS A 122 8.56 -13.79 5.53
N LYS A 123 9.32 -14.81 5.08
CA LYS A 123 8.79 -16.14 4.72
C LYS A 123 8.55 -17.10 5.89
N SER A 124 9.08 -16.83 7.09
CA SER A 124 9.04 -17.78 8.21
C SER A 124 7.80 -17.73 9.11
N CYS A 125 6.82 -16.85 8.86
CA CYS A 125 5.74 -16.58 9.82
C CYS A 125 4.35 -17.18 9.48
N PHE A 126 4.23 -18.22 8.64
CA PHE A 126 2.92 -18.65 8.14
C PHE A 126 2.73 -20.18 8.08
N ASN A 127 2.31 -20.77 9.21
CA ASN A 127 1.66 -22.09 9.28
C ASN A 127 0.15 -21.92 9.46
N GLY A 128 -0.58 -21.68 8.37
CA GLY A 128 -2.03 -21.90 8.28
C GLY A 128 -2.95 -20.94 9.08
N TRP A 129 -3.85 -20.27 8.36
CA TRP A 129 -5.01 -19.48 8.83
C TRP A 129 -4.75 -18.04 9.30
N CYS A 130 -5.00 -17.08 8.40
CA CYS A 130 -5.69 -15.82 8.74
C CYS A 130 -6.17 -15.06 7.47
N PRO A 131 -7.46 -14.71 7.34
CA PRO A 131 -8.02 -13.98 6.20
C PRO A 131 -8.05 -12.46 6.47
N ASN A 132 -7.03 -11.71 6.03
CA ASN A 132 -7.15 -10.28 5.71
C ASN A 132 -5.80 -9.72 5.21
N TRP A 133 -5.61 -9.65 3.89
CA TRP A 133 -4.41 -9.05 3.27
C TRP A 133 -4.49 -7.53 3.11
N GLY A 134 -5.70 -6.94 3.02
CA GLY A 134 -5.88 -5.49 2.89
C GLY A 134 -5.38 -4.69 4.10
N PHE A 135 -5.64 -5.20 5.31
CA PHE A 135 -5.19 -4.59 6.57
C PHE A 135 -3.68 -4.78 6.78
N ARG A 136 -3.09 -5.91 6.33
CA ARG A 136 -1.64 -6.15 6.43
C ARG A 136 -0.81 -5.42 5.38
N TYR A 137 -1.33 -5.18 4.17
CA TYR A 137 -0.70 -4.32 3.18
C TYR A 137 -0.63 -2.86 3.66
N TRP A 138 -1.63 -2.41 4.43
CA TRP A 138 -1.60 -1.13 5.14
C TRP A 138 -0.56 -1.12 6.29
N MET A 139 -0.30 -2.29 6.91
CA MET A 139 0.67 -2.46 8.01
C MET A 139 2.11 -2.78 7.57
N ASP A 140 2.39 -2.97 6.27
CA ASP A 140 3.76 -3.26 5.78
C ASP A 140 4.59 -2.01 5.46
N LYS A 141 4.19 -0.84 5.97
CA LYS A 141 5.16 0.24 6.19
C LYS A 141 6.13 -0.26 7.25
N GLU A 142 7.30 -0.72 6.80
CA GLU A 142 8.50 -0.86 7.65
C GLU A 142 8.54 0.32 8.63
N MET A 143 8.93 0.08 9.90
CA MET A 143 9.31 1.17 10.80
C MET A 143 10.19 2.14 9.98
N PRO A 144 9.78 3.40 9.76
CA PRO A 144 10.42 4.25 8.78
C PRO A 144 11.92 4.31 9.12
N ILE A 145 12.72 3.62 8.30
CA ILE A 145 14.17 3.65 8.44
C ILE A 145 14.52 5.10 8.14
N PRO A 146 15.20 5.82 9.05
CA PRO A 146 15.75 7.10 8.68
C PRO A 146 16.63 6.84 7.47
N ARG A 147 16.26 7.36 6.29
CA ARG A 147 17.04 7.25 5.02
C ARG A 147 18.49 7.76 5.17
N PHE A 148 18.87 8.23 6.35
CA PHE A 148 20.15 8.79 6.72
C PHE A 148 20.60 8.38 8.14
N PHE A 149 20.56 7.09 8.51
CA PHE A 149 21.41 6.63 9.61
C PHE A 149 22.86 6.58 9.10
N SER A 150 23.65 7.59 9.48
CA SER A 150 25.10 7.54 9.27
C SER A 150 25.71 6.67 10.36
N SER A 151 26.27 5.52 9.97
CA SER A 151 27.05 4.67 10.86
C SER A 151 28.31 5.43 11.27
N PHE A 152 28.31 5.95 12.49
CA PHE A 152 29.48 6.52 13.14
C PHE A 152 30.01 5.47 14.10
N GLU A 153 31.31 5.49 14.36
CA GLU A 153 31.96 4.52 15.27
C GLU A 153 31.30 4.57 16.65
N THR A 154 30.89 5.76 17.09
CA THR A 154 30.16 5.98 18.35
C THR A 154 28.80 5.28 18.37
N THR A 155 28.02 5.35 17.28
CA THR A 155 26.69 4.71 17.22
C THR A 155 26.78 3.21 16.96
N GLU A 156 27.80 2.76 16.23
CA GLU A 156 28.10 1.34 15.99
C GLU A 156 28.54 0.63 17.27
N SER A 157 29.37 1.26 18.10
CA SER A 157 29.76 0.71 19.40
C SER A 157 28.56 0.48 20.32
N ALA A 158 27.65 1.46 20.43
CA ALA A 158 26.44 1.33 21.23
C ALA A 158 25.48 0.27 20.64
N CYS A 159 25.34 0.22 19.30
CA CYS A 159 24.59 -0.80 18.58
C CYS A 159 25.05 -2.23 18.95
N ASN A 160 26.37 -2.45 18.92
CA ASN A 160 26.98 -3.74 19.24
C ASN A 160 26.72 -4.12 20.70
N GLN A 161 26.88 -3.18 21.64
CA GLN A 161 26.59 -3.41 23.06
C GLN A 161 25.12 -3.78 23.30
N ILE A 162 24.16 -3.09 22.66
CA ILE A 162 22.73 -3.39 22.78
C ILE A 162 22.44 -4.79 22.23
N THR A 163 23.00 -5.10 21.05
CA THR A 163 22.86 -6.39 20.39
C THR A 163 23.39 -7.54 21.25
N GLU A 164 24.59 -7.39 21.81
CA GLU A 164 25.18 -8.39 22.70
C GLU A 164 24.36 -8.57 23.99
N ALA A 165 23.87 -7.47 24.57
CA ALA A 165 23.04 -7.53 25.78
C ALA A 165 21.72 -8.25 25.52
N LEU A 166 21.03 -7.94 24.43
CA LEU A 166 19.76 -8.58 24.05
C LEU A 166 19.93 -10.05 23.62
N LYS A 167 21.11 -10.47 23.17
CA LYS A 167 21.41 -11.89 22.87
C LYS A 167 21.58 -12.76 24.12
N LYS A 168 21.98 -12.19 25.27
CA LYS A 168 22.21 -12.95 26.51
C LYS A 168 20.90 -13.51 27.09
N GLY A 169 20.89 -14.81 27.39
CA GLY A 169 19.72 -15.50 27.94
C GLY A 169 19.29 -15.06 29.35
N SER A 170 20.12 -14.35 30.10
CA SER A 170 19.77 -13.78 31.40
C SER A 170 19.13 -12.39 31.33
N THR A 171 19.34 -11.68 30.22
CA THR A 171 18.86 -10.29 30.04
C THR A 171 17.40 -10.30 29.64
N LYS A 172 16.57 -9.62 30.44
CA LYS A 172 15.16 -9.32 30.18
C LYS A 172 15.00 -7.91 29.64
N MET A 173 15.77 -6.96 30.18
CA MET A 173 15.62 -5.54 29.86
C MET A 173 16.97 -4.83 29.69
N VAL A 174 17.06 -4.02 28.64
CA VAL A 174 18.24 -3.18 28.32
C VAL A 174 17.82 -1.72 28.31
N GLY A 175 18.53 -0.89 29.07
CA GLY A 175 18.33 0.55 29.09
C GLY A 175 19.36 1.30 28.26
N LEU A 176 18.92 2.01 27.23
CA LEU A 176 19.72 2.94 26.44
C LEU A 176 19.50 4.37 26.95
N HIS A 177 20.51 4.96 27.58
CA HIS A 177 20.41 6.31 28.12
C HIS A 177 21.44 7.28 27.54
N GLY A 178 21.15 8.58 27.58
CA GLY A 178 22.04 9.61 27.03
C GLY A 178 21.34 10.95 26.83
N LEU A 179 22.12 11.98 26.49
CA LEU A 179 21.64 13.36 26.34
C LEU A 179 20.48 13.49 25.33
N GLY A 180 19.70 14.56 25.47
CA GLY A 180 18.71 14.92 24.46
C GLY A 180 19.32 15.06 23.07
N GLY A 181 18.67 14.52 22.03
CA GLY A 181 19.08 14.75 20.64
C GLY A 181 20.33 13.98 20.19
N VAL A 182 20.85 13.09 21.05
CA VAL A 182 22.01 12.21 20.76
C VAL A 182 21.66 11.07 19.78
N GLY A 183 20.37 10.81 19.53
CA GLY A 183 19.91 9.81 18.57
C GLY A 183 19.51 8.46 19.15
N LYS A 184 19.08 8.40 20.42
CA LYS A 184 18.64 7.16 21.10
C LYS A 184 17.49 6.47 20.36
N THR A 185 16.39 7.17 20.10
CA THR A 185 15.24 6.68 19.33
C THR A 185 15.69 6.14 17.97
N THR A 186 16.51 6.90 17.25
CA THR A 186 17.06 6.50 15.95
C THR A 186 17.85 5.20 16.04
N LEU A 187 18.70 5.06 17.07
CA LEU A 187 19.48 3.85 17.32
C LEU A 187 18.61 2.67 17.74
N ALA A 188 17.64 2.86 18.64
CA ALA A 188 16.74 1.81 19.09
C ALA A 188 15.89 1.26 17.92
N LYS A 189 15.35 2.15 17.09
CA LYS A 189 14.63 1.78 15.85
C LYS A 189 15.53 1.01 14.88
N PHE A 190 16.78 1.46 14.71
CA PHE A 190 17.77 0.78 13.88
C PHE A 190 18.11 -0.62 14.40
N VAL A 191 18.42 -0.75 15.70
CA VAL A 191 18.75 -2.02 16.34
C VAL A 191 17.56 -2.97 16.31
N GLY A 192 16.35 -2.49 16.61
CA GLY A 192 15.13 -3.30 16.52
C GLY A 192 14.98 -3.91 15.13
N ASN A 193 15.05 -3.08 14.09
CA ASN A 193 14.99 -3.55 12.70
C ASN A 193 16.13 -4.52 12.35
N GLN A 194 17.36 -4.25 12.81
CA GLN A 194 18.52 -5.11 12.56
C GLN A 194 18.36 -6.48 13.24
N LEU A 195 17.86 -6.53 14.47
CA LEU A 195 17.68 -7.77 15.22
C LEU A 195 16.53 -8.62 14.68
N ARG A 196 15.49 -7.96 14.15
CA ARG A 196 14.45 -8.61 13.35
C ARG A 196 15.07 -9.24 12.09
N GLN A 197 15.88 -8.46 11.35
CA GLN A 197 16.59 -8.90 10.13
C GLN A 197 17.50 -10.10 10.35
N GLN A 198 18.15 -10.14 11.50
CA GLN A 198 19.00 -11.26 11.91
C GLN A 198 18.22 -12.46 12.46
N LYS A 199 16.87 -12.41 12.49
CA LYS A 199 15.97 -13.41 13.09
C LYS A 199 16.32 -13.76 14.54
N ILE A 200 16.84 -12.78 15.28
CA ILE A 200 17.11 -12.91 16.71
C ILE A 200 15.80 -12.74 17.48
N PHE A 201 14.97 -11.81 17.02
CA PHE A 201 13.57 -11.66 17.39
C PHE A 201 12.71 -11.80 16.14
N ASP A 202 11.57 -12.48 16.27
CA ASP A 202 10.61 -12.69 15.19
C ASP A 202 9.74 -11.44 14.96
N GLU A 203 9.46 -10.71 16.05
CA GLU A 203 8.64 -9.50 16.04
C GLU A 203 9.27 -8.39 16.88
N VAL A 204 9.06 -7.14 16.45
CA VAL A 204 9.54 -5.94 17.15
C VAL A 204 8.39 -4.95 17.26
N GLY A 205 7.96 -4.70 18.50
CA GLY A 205 6.97 -3.68 18.81
C GLY A 205 7.65 -2.41 19.29
N ILE A 206 7.09 -1.25 18.98
CA ILE A 206 7.55 0.05 19.50
C ILE A 206 6.36 0.88 19.95
N ALA A 207 6.50 1.50 21.11
CA ALA A 207 5.56 2.50 21.62
C ALA A 207 6.32 3.64 22.28
N THR A 208 5.83 4.86 22.08
CA THR A 208 6.37 6.08 22.70
C THR A 208 5.66 6.29 24.03
N VAL A 209 6.41 6.41 25.13
CA VAL A 209 5.84 6.56 26.48
C VAL A 209 5.62 8.03 26.83
N SER A 210 6.57 8.92 26.49
CA SER A 210 6.55 10.36 26.84
C SER A 210 6.54 10.64 28.35
N GLN A 211 6.60 11.91 28.75
CA GLN A 211 6.69 12.31 30.15
C GLN A 211 5.42 12.00 30.96
N ASP A 212 4.25 12.18 30.34
CA ASP A 212 2.92 11.93 30.90
C ASP A 212 2.18 10.89 30.03
N PRO A 213 2.47 9.58 30.21
CA PRO A 213 2.00 8.55 29.30
C PRO A 213 0.48 8.39 29.30
N ASN A 214 -0.11 8.38 28.10
CA ASN A 214 -1.45 7.84 27.88
C ASN A 214 -1.34 6.34 27.58
N ILE A 215 -1.74 5.50 28.53
CA ILE A 215 -1.58 4.05 28.45
C ILE A 215 -2.35 3.46 27.26
N ILE A 216 -3.57 3.93 26.96
CA ILE A 216 -4.34 3.50 25.79
C ILE A 216 -3.58 3.79 24.49
N ASN A 217 -2.95 4.96 24.38
CA ASN A 217 -2.13 5.28 23.20
C ASN A 217 -0.89 4.37 23.12
N VAL A 218 -0.20 4.14 24.24
CA VAL A 218 0.95 3.23 24.30
C VAL A 218 0.55 1.81 23.86
N GLN A 219 -0.57 1.30 24.37
CA GLN A 219 -1.14 0.00 23.98
C GLN A 219 -1.49 -0.04 22.48
N SER A 220 -2.09 1.04 21.97
CA SER A 220 -2.47 1.16 20.56
C SER A 220 -1.25 1.20 19.63
N GLU A 221 -0.23 1.99 19.98
CA GLU A 221 1.04 2.04 19.23
C GLU A 221 1.74 0.68 19.25
N LEU A 222 1.77 0.03 20.41
CA LEU A 222 2.38 -1.27 20.58
C LEU A 222 1.66 -2.33 19.72
N ALA A 223 0.34 -2.46 19.84
CA ALA A 223 -0.44 -3.39 19.02
C ALA A 223 -0.28 -3.09 17.53
N LYS A 224 -0.38 -1.83 17.13
CA LYS A 224 -0.19 -1.40 15.73
C LYS A 224 1.19 -1.77 15.21
N SER A 225 2.24 -1.58 16.00
CA SER A 225 3.62 -1.89 15.61
C SER A 225 3.90 -3.40 15.50
N LEU A 226 3.20 -4.22 16.30
CA LEU A 226 3.25 -5.68 16.25
C LEU A 226 2.28 -6.28 15.21
N GLY A 227 1.41 -5.46 14.62
CA GLY A 227 0.40 -5.89 13.67
C GLY A 227 -0.78 -6.62 14.31
N TRP A 228 -1.05 -6.32 15.58
CA TRP A 228 -2.16 -6.84 16.38
C TRP A 228 -3.34 -5.87 16.36
N VAL A 229 -4.54 -6.41 16.61
CA VAL A 229 -5.79 -5.63 16.68
C VAL A 229 -6.25 -5.58 18.14
N LEU A 230 -6.61 -4.38 18.60
CA LEU A 230 -7.15 -4.08 19.92
C LEU A 230 -8.46 -3.33 19.75
N ASP A 231 -9.57 -4.06 19.85
CA ASP A 231 -10.94 -3.54 19.67
C ASP A 231 -11.58 -3.14 21.02
N GLU A 232 -10.99 -3.60 22.13
CA GLU A 232 -11.45 -3.29 23.48
C GLU A 232 -11.32 -1.79 23.78
N VAL A 233 -12.31 -1.20 24.45
CA VAL A 233 -12.35 0.25 24.72
C VAL A 233 -11.62 0.58 26.03
N GLU A 234 -11.84 -0.22 27.07
CA GLU A 234 -11.32 0.00 28.42
C GLU A 234 -9.83 -0.36 28.56
N GLU A 235 -9.04 0.49 29.23
CA GLU A 235 -7.58 0.34 29.40
C GLU A 235 -7.19 -1.04 29.95
N GLN A 236 -7.92 -1.52 30.96
CA GLN A 236 -7.64 -2.79 31.63
C GLN A 236 -7.96 -3.99 30.74
N GLU A 237 -9.07 -3.95 30.00
CA GLU A 237 -9.46 -5.01 29.06
C GLU A 237 -8.46 -5.10 27.90
N ARG A 238 -7.98 -3.95 27.42
CA ARG A 238 -6.91 -3.86 26.42
C ARG A 238 -5.61 -4.46 26.95
N ALA A 239 -5.26 -4.19 28.20
CA ALA A 239 -4.09 -4.79 28.85
C ALA A 239 -4.22 -6.32 28.99
N ASP A 240 -5.40 -6.82 29.39
CA ASP A 240 -5.71 -8.25 29.46
C ASP A 240 -5.62 -8.91 28.08
N ARG A 241 -6.14 -8.24 27.05
CA ARG A 241 -6.04 -8.70 25.67
C ARG A 241 -4.60 -8.75 25.19
N LEU A 242 -3.80 -7.71 25.46
CA LEU A 242 -2.37 -7.71 25.12
C LEU A 242 -1.63 -8.86 25.83
N ARG A 243 -1.88 -9.09 27.13
CA ARG A 243 -1.32 -10.23 27.86
C ARG A 243 -1.67 -11.56 27.18
N LEU A 244 -2.93 -11.72 26.78
CA LEU A 244 -3.38 -12.91 26.06
C LEU A 244 -2.65 -13.07 24.72
N MET A 245 -2.54 -12.01 23.92
CA MET A 245 -1.84 -12.02 22.63
C MET A 245 -0.33 -12.34 22.76
N PHE A 246 0.33 -11.79 23.79
CA PHE A 246 1.70 -12.18 24.13
C PHE A 246 1.80 -13.66 24.52
N SER A 247 0.80 -14.20 25.22
CA SER A 247 0.76 -15.61 25.65
C SER A 247 0.42 -16.59 24.51
N GLU A 248 -0.39 -16.18 23.54
CA GLU A 248 -0.80 -16.96 22.36
C GLU A 248 0.33 -17.07 21.33
N SER A 249 1.25 -16.11 21.31
CA SER A 249 2.47 -16.08 20.50
C SER A 249 3.54 -17.09 20.99
N LYS A 250 3.13 -18.32 21.34
CA LYS A 250 3.92 -19.36 22.04
C LYS A 250 5.20 -19.82 21.32
N SER A 251 5.48 -19.40 20.09
CA SER A 251 6.72 -19.72 19.38
C SER A 251 7.59 -18.49 19.03
N SER A 252 7.07 -17.27 19.18
CA SER A 252 7.74 -16.04 18.72
C SER A 252 8.59 -15.39 19.82
N LYS A 253 9.79 -14.94 19.46
CA LYS A 253 10.62 -14.04 20.26
C LYS A 253 10.26 -12.59 19.93
N ILE A 254 9.78 -11.85 20.91
CA ILE A 254 9.29 -10.47 20.73
C ILE A 254 10.25 -9.50 21.42
N LEU A 255 10.67 -8.45 20.71
CA LEU A 255 11.35 -7.30 21.29
C LEU A 255 10.37 -6.14 21.40
N VAL A 256 10.15 -5.63 22.60
CA VAL A 256 9.37 -4.42 22.84
C VAL A 256 10.32 -3.24 23.04
N ILE A 257 10.17 -2.20 22.24
CA ILE A 257 10.89 -0.94 22.37
C ILE A 257 9.98 0.07 23.05
N LEU A 258 10.34 0.46 24.27
CA LEU A 258 9.67 1.55 24.99
C LEU A 258 10.50 2.81 24.81
N ASP A 259 10.06 3.68 23.91
CA ASP A 259 10.79 4.89 23.55
C ASP A 259 10.42 6.06 24.46
N ASP A 260 11.43 6.80 24.90
CA ASP A 260 11.34 8.00 25.72
C ASP A 260 10.60 7.82 27.06
N VAL A 261 11.13 6.93 27.91
CA VAL A 261 10.60 6.66 29.25
C VAL A 261 11.15 7.66 30.27
N TRP A 262 10.27 8.32 31.02
CA TRP A 262 10.64 9.38 31.97
C TRP A 262 10.52 8.99 33.45
N ASN A 263 9.61 8.09 33.78
CA ASN A 263 9.34 7.64 35.14
C ASN A 263 9.21 6.10 35.18
N GLU A 264 9.16 5.53 36.39
CA GLU A 264 8.84 4.11 36.55
C GLU A 264 7.45 3.81 35.98
N LEU A 265 7.35 2.73 35.22
CA LEU A 265 6.16 2.34 34.46
C LEU A 265 5.79 0.90 34.81
N GLU A 266 4.57 0.70 35.30
CA GLU A 266 4.06 -0.64 35.61
C GLU A 266 3.73 -1.38 34.30
N LEU A 267 4.64 -2.21 33.82
CA LEU A 267 4.47 -2.93 32.54
C LEU A 267 3.20 -3.80 32.49
N GLU A 268 2.73 -4.26 33.65
CA GLU A 268 1.48 -5.00 33.78
C GLU A 268 0.27 -4.14 33.40
N THR A 269 0.23 -2.84 33.69
CA THR A 269 -0.92 -1.99 33.30
C THR A 269 -1.00 -1.78 31.79
N ILE A 270 0.14 -1.86 31.09
CA ILE A 270 0.18 -1.85 29.61
C ILE A 270 -0.22 -3.20 29.03
N GLY A 271 -0.04 -4.29 29.78
CA GLY A 271 -0.27 -5.66 29.31
C GLY A 271 1.01 -6.34 28.77
N ILE A 272 2.19 -5.81 29.08
CA ILE A 272 3.47 -6.43 28.72
C ILE A 272 3.85 -7.45 29.80
N PRO A 273 4.04 -8.74 29.47
CA PRO A 273 4.32 -9.76 30.48
C PRO A 273 5.73 -9.62 31.07
N ILE A 274 5.84 -9.62 32.41
CA ILE A 274 7.12 -9.62 33.12
C ILE A 274 7.50 -11.05 33.51
N GLY A 275 8.61 -11.55 32.95
CA GLY A 275 9.25 -12.76 33.50
C GLY A 275 8.61 -14.11 33.20
N ASP A 276 7.84 -14.21 32.10
CA ASP A 276 7.28 -15.50 31.66
C ASP A 276 8.37 -16.57 31.43
N ARG A 277 8.04 -17.84 31.72
CA ARG A 277 8.94 -19.00 31.90
C ARG A 277 9.83 -19.41 30.70
N GLY A 278 10.03 -18.55 29.69
CA GLY A 278 10.81 -18.85 28.48
C GLY A 278 11.73 -17.75 27.94
N ASN A 279 11.86 -16.58 28.59
CA ASN A 279 12.73 -15.48 28.12
C ASN A 279 12.46 -15.04 26.65
N ARG A 280 11.20 -15.10 26.22
CA ARG A 280 10.78 -14.86 24.84
C ARG A 280 10.38 -13.42 24.54
N CYS A 281 10.04 -12.63 25.56
CA CYS A 281 9.83 -11.20 25.44
C CYS A 281 11.00 -10.46 26.10
N LYS A 282 11.62 -9.53 25.37
CA LYS A 282 12.66 -8.64 25.91
C LYS A 282 12.30 -7.19 25.65
N ILE A 283 12.81 -6.31 26.51
CA ILE A 283 12.50 -4.89 26.47
C ILE A 283 13.78 -4.08 26.21
N LEU A 284 13.74 -3.19 25.22
CA LEU A 284 14.72 -2.14 25.02
C LEU A 284 14.04 -0.81 25.37
N LEU A 285 14.47 -0.16 26.44
CA LEU A 285 13.96 1.16 26.79
C LEU A 285 14.95 2.24 26.43
N THR A 286 14.45 3.39 25.94
CA THR A 286 15.26 4.59 25.77
C THR A 286 14.86 5.63 26.81
N THR A 287 15.83 6.33 27.38
CA THR A 287 15.56 7.39 28.36
C THR A 287 16.66 8.45 28.36
N ARG A 288 16.36 9.66 28.84
CA ARG A 288 17.37 10.67 29.15
C ARG A 288 17.93 10.50 30.56
N ILE A 289 17.18 9.85 31.45
CA ILE A 289 17.40 9.83 32.89
C ILE A 289 17.97 8.46 33.28
N GLN A 290 19.26 8.40 33.57
CA GLN A 290 19.90 7.12 33.92
C GLN A 290 19.20 6.39 35.09
N PRO A 291 18.78 7.06 36.19
CA PRO A 291 18.03 6.43 37.27
C PRO A 291 16.73 5.70 36.84
N VAL A 292 16.11 6.07 35.72
CA VAL A 292 14.91 5.37 35.21
C VAL A 292 15.25 3.94 34.79
N CYS A 293 16.47 3.70 34.28
CA CYS A 293 16.94 2.34 34.01
C CYS A 293 17.03 1.51 35.30
N ASP A 294 17.30 2.14 36.45
CA ASP A 294 17.38 1.46 37.75
C ASP A 294 15.99 1.12 38.27
N SER A 295 15.05 2.08 38.24
CA SER A 295 13.67 1.86 38.68
C SER A 295 12.94 0.83 37.83
N MET A 296 13.15 0.85 36.50
CA MET A 296 12.60 -0.15 35.58
C MET A 296 13.25 -1.53 35.71
N GLY A 297 14.35 -1.66 36.46
CA GLY A 297 15.02 -2.94 36.68
C GLY A 297 15.85 -3.43 35.48
N CYS A 298 16.47 -2.53 34.71
CA CYS A 298 17.33 -2.91 33.58
C CYS A 298 18.52 -3.78 34.02
N ASP A 299 18.71 -4.91 33.35
CA ASP A 299 19.86 -5.79 33.58
C ASP A 299 21.16 -5.18 33.04
N THR A 300 21.07 -4.47 31.91
CA THR A 300 22.20 -3.79 31.26
C THR A 300 21.87 -2.33 30.97
N ARG A 301 22.81 -1.43 31.25
CA ARG A 301 22.72 0.01 31.00
C ARG A 301 23.78 0.40 29.99
N ILE A 302 23.35 1.03 28.91
CA ILE A 302 24.24 1.44 27.82
C ILE A 302 24.08 2.95 27.65
N GLN A 303 25.20 3.66 27.79
CA GLN A 303 25.23 5.09 27.57
C GLN A 303 25.54 5.39 26.11
N LEU A 304 24.65 6.09 25.42
CA LEU A 304 24.92 6.63 24.10
C LEU A 304 25.65 7.98 24.24
N GLY A 305 26.93 7.99 23.88
CA GLY A 305 27.78 9.17 23.86
C GLY A 305 27.49 10.11 22.67
N VAL A 306 28.00 11.34 22.77
CA VAL A 306 27.99 12.31 21.66
C VAL A 306 28.98 11.91 20.56
N LEU A 307 28.75 12.38 19.33
CA LEU A 307 29.63 12.12 18.19
C LEU A 307 31.04 12.68 18.42
N LYS A 308 32.04 11.95 17.94
CA LYS A 308 33.42 12.43 17.90
C LYS A 308 33.54 13.65 16.98
N ARG A 309 34.59 14.45 17.15
CA ARG A 309 34.77 15.71 16.39
C ARG A 309 34.71 15.52 14.87
N GLU A 310 35.37 14.49 14.36
CA GLU A 310 35.40 14.22 12.91
C GLU A 310 34.05 13.71 12.39
N GLU A 311 33.34 12.89 13.18
CA GLU A 311 31.99 12.41 12.88
C GLU A 311 31.00 13.57 12.82
N GLY A 312 31.05 14.47 13.82
CA GLY A 312 30.22 15.65 13.88
C GLY A 312 30.51 16.63 12.74
N LEU A 313 31.78 16.80 12.35
CA LEU A 313 32.17 17.61 11.19
C LEU A 313 31.63 17.02 9.87
N ALA A 314 31.75 15.71 9.70
CA ALA A 314 31.21 15.02 8.52
C ALA A 314 29.68 15.21 8.43
N LEU A 315 28.97 15.06 9.55
CA LEU A 315 27.54 15.28 9.61
C LEU A 315 27.16 16.73 9.29
N LEU A 316 27.90 17.72 9.82
CA LEU A 316 27.69 19.15 9.54
C LEU A 316 27.85 19.45 8.05
N ARG A 317 28.97 19.03 7.46
CA ARG A 317 29.29 19.28 6.04
C ARG A 317 28.24 18.70 5.11
N LYS A 318 27.77 17.49 5.42
CA LYS A 318 26.68 16.83 4.70
C LYS A 318 25.41 17.67 4.68
N HIS A 319 24.98 18.18 5.84
CA HIS A 319 23.73 18.96 5.94
C HIS A 319 23.88 20.40 5.42
N ALA A 320 25.08 20.97 5.50
CA ALA A 320 25.41 22.27 4.92
C ALA A 320 25.63 22.24 3.39
N GLY A 321 25.72 21.05 2.79
CA GLY A 321 26.02 20.90 1.36
C GLY A 321 27.43 21.38 0.99
N ILE A 322 28.40 21.25 1.90
CA ILE A 322 29.81 21.61 1.64
C ILE A 322 30.51 20.41 1.01
N ASP A 323 31.05 20.61 -0.21
CA ASP A 323 31.95 19.64 -0.83
C ASP A 323 33.32 19.63 -0.11
N VAL A 324 33.92 18.46 0.01
CA VAL A 324 35.21 18.22 0.70
C VAL A 324 36.34 19.07 0.09
N ALA A 325 36.18 19.53 -1.15
CA ALA A 325 37.12 20.37 -1.89
C ALA A 325 37.10 21.88 -1.56
N ASP A 326 36.10 22.40 -0.81
CA ASP A 326 36.05 23.83 -0.48
C ASP A 326 37.06 24.20 0.63
N SER A 327 38.28 24.49 0.21
CA SER A 327 39.40 24.87 1.09
C SER A 327 39.13 26.12 1.93
N THR A 328 38.19 26.98 1.53
CA THR A 328 37.93 28.26 2.21
C THR A 328 37.12 28.08 3.51
N LEU A 329 36.29 27.03 3.59
CA LEU A 329 35.39 26.76 4.72
C LEU A 329 35.95 25.72 5.72
N ILE A 330 37.12 25.12 5.46
CA ILE A 330 37.65 24.01 6.26
C ILE A 330 37.83 24.38 7.75
N ASP A 331 38.48 25.50 8.07
CA ASP A 331 38.74 25.90 9.46
C ASP A 331 37.47 26.33 10.20
N VAL A 332 36.65 27.15 9.54
CA VAL A 332 35.42 27.68 10.16
C VAL A 332 34.38 26.58 10.39
N SER A 333 34.23 25.62 9.46
CA SER A 333 33.33 24.48 9.62
C SER A 333 33.73 23.56 10.78
N LYS A 334 35.03 23.30 10.96
CA LYS A 334 35.57 22.57 12.12
C LYS A 334 35.18 23.24 13.44
N ARG A 335 35.31 24.56 13.50
CA ARG A 335 35.02 25.33 14.71
C ARG A 335 33.52 25.39 15.00
N VAL A 336 32.68 25.57 13.97
CA VAL A 336 31.20 25.53 14.09
C VAL A 336 30.72 24.16 14.56
N ALA A 337 31.26 23.06 14.00
CA ALA A 337 30.94 21.70 14.45
C ALA A 337 31.31 21.51 15.94
N GLY A 338 32.45 22.06 16.37
CA GLY A 338 32.89 22.05 17.76
C GLY A 338 31.95 22.80 18.71
N GLU A 339 31.28 23.85 18.25
CA GLU A 339 30.29 24.56 19.06
C GLU A 339 29.04 23.72 19.31
N CYS A 340 28.69 22.80 18.41
CA CYS A 340 27.53 21.89 18.49
C CYS A 340 27.76 20.64 19.38
N LYS A 341 28.94 20.53 20.01
CA LYS A 341 29.29 19.51 21.02
C LYS A 341 29.08 18.04 20.63
N GLY A 342 29.08 17.73 19.34
CA GLY A 342 28.89 16.35 18.88
C GLY A 342 27.43 15.86 18.94
N LEU A 343 26.45 16.74 19.17
CA LEU A 343 25.04 16.37 19.26
C LEU A 343 24.42 16.31 17.85
N PRO A 344 23.98 15.14 17.34
CA PRO A 344 23.48 14.99 15.98
C PRO A 344 22.34 15.96 15.62
N LEU A 345 21.34 16.11 16.50
CA LEU A 345 20.20 17.01 16.25
C LEU A 345 20.65 18.46 16.06
N ALA A 346 21.52 18.96 16.96
CA ALA A 346 22.10 20.30 16.89
C ALA A 346 22.94 20.49 15.62
N ILE A 347 23.79 19.51 15.29
CA ILE A 347 24.66 19.56 14.11
C ILE A 347 23.84 19.59 12.82
N LYS A 348 22.79 18.77 12.72
CA LYS A 348 21.90 18.75 11.55
C LYS A 348 21.21 20.09 11.38
N ALA A 349 20.61 20.62 12.45
CA ALA A 349 19.91 21.90 12.41
C ALA A 349 20.86 23.06 12.05
N VAL A 350 22.06 23.13 12.63
CA VAL A 350 23.05 24.19 12.33
C VAL A 350 23.61 24.04 10.91
N GLY A 351 23.88 22.80 10.48
CA GLY A 351 24.34 22.51 9.12
C GLY A 351 23.32 22.96 8.08
N SER A 352 22.06 22.56 8.26
CA SER A 352 20.95 22.96 7.39
C SER A 352 20.75 24.49 7.35
N ALA A 353 20.85 25.17 8.50
CA ALA A 353 20.77 26.64 8.57
C ALA A 353 21.91 27.38 7.84
N LEU A 354 23.07 26.74 7.68
CA LEU A 354 24.23 27.28 6.98
C LEU A 354 24.35 26.82 5.52
N ARG A 355 23.35 26.09 5.01
CA ARG A 355 23.35 25.58 3.65
C ARG A 355 23.40 26.73 2.63
N GLY A 356 24.34 26.65 1.69
CA GLY A 356 24.54 27.66 0.65
C GLY A 356 25.10 29.00 1.12
N LYS A 357 25.55 29.11 2.38
CA LYS A 357 26.09 30.35 2.96
C LYS A 357 27.59 30.50 2.70
N GLY A 358 28.04 31.73 2.49
CA GLY A 358 29.44 32.05 2.19
C GLY A 358 30.33 32.18 3.43
N PHE A 359 31.66 32.20 3.24
CA PHE A 359 32.65 32.26 4.33
C PHE A 359 32.41 33.37 5.37
N GLY A 360 31.98 34.57 4.93
CA GLY A 360 31.66 35.68 5.84
C GLY A 360 30.51 35.34 6.81
N GLU A 361 29.45 34.70 6.31
CA GLU A 361 28.29 34.30 7.10
C GLU A 361 28.63 33.17 8.08
N TRP A 362 29.49 32.23 7.68
CA TRP A 362 30.02 31.19 8.57
C TRP A 362 30.82 31.77 9.75
N LYS A 363 31.60 32.84 9.54
CA LYS A 363 32.29 33.55 10.63
C LYS A 363 31.31 34.22 11.60
N VAL A 364 30.27 34.86 11.07
CA VAL A 364 29.20 35.46 11.89
C VAL A 364 28.47 34.37 12.69
N ALA A 365 28.16 33.24 12.05
CA ALA A 365 27.54 32.10 12.69
C ALA A 365 28.36 31.57 13.87
N LEU A 366 29.66 31.37 13.66
CA LEU A 366 30.58 30.95 14.71
C LEU A 366 30.62 31.94 15.89
N HIS A 367 30.62 33.24 15.61
CA HIS A 367 30.59 34.26 16.66
C HIS A 367 29.28 34.21 17.47
N LYS A 368 28.12 34.09 16.79
CA LYS A 368 26.81 33.97 17.44
C LYS A 368 26.72 32.72 18.32
N LEU A 369 27.16 31.56 17.83
CA LEU A 369 27.16 30.30 18.59
C LEU A 369 28.05 30.37 19.84
N LYS A 370 29.20 31.07 19.76
CA LYS A 370 30.08 31.27 20.93
C LYS A 370 29.47 32.19 21.98
N ASN A 371 28.85 33.28 21.55
CA ASN A 371 28.27 34.25 22.47
C ASN A 371 26.99 33.72 23.14
N ALA A 372 26.24 32.82 22.48
CA ALA A 372 25.03 32.23 23.02
C ALA A 372 25.26 31.48 24.35
N LYS A 373 26.45 30.90 24.54
CA LYS A 373 26.85 30.12 25.74
C LYS A 373 27.00 30.94 27.02
N LEU A 374 27.07 32.27 26.92
CA LEU A 374 27.32 33.14 28.08
C LEU A 374 26.05 33.49 28.86
N ASN A 375 24.86 33.22 28.32
CA ASN A 375 23.58 33.49 28.96
C ASN A 375 23.01 32.18 29.54
N THR A 376 23.08 32.01 30.87
CA THR A 376 22.46 30.87 31.55
C THR A 376 20.95 30.92 31.38
N ILE A 377 20.35 29.85 30.87
CA ILE A 377 18.90 29.74 30.74
C ILE A 377 18.33 29.16 32.03
N GLU A 378 17.52 29.93 32.75
CA GLU A 378 16.81 29.46 33.95
C GLU A 378 15.80 28.36 33.59
N GLY A 379 15.75 27.28 34.39
CA GLY A 379 14.79 26.18 34.23
C GLY A 379 15.25 25.00 33.36
N ILE A 380 16.40 25.09 32.68
CA ILE A 380 16.95 24.01 31.85
C ILE A 380 18.15 23.37 32.55
N GLY A 381 18.20 22.03 32.61
CA GLY A 381 19.34 21.28 33.15
C GLY A 381 20.65 21.67 32.47
N LYS A 382 21.74 21.76 33.24
CA LYS A 382 23.06 22.18 32.74
C LYS A 382 23.55 21.36 31.54
N ASP A 383 23.09 20.12 31.41
CA ASP A 383 23.53 19.17 30.40
C ASP A 383 22.82 19.34 29.03
N ASP A 384 21.68 20.04 28.97
CA ASP A 384 20.89 20.23 27.73
C ASP A 384 21.05 21.63 27.10
N GLN A 385 21.69 22.58 27.80
CA GLN A 385 21.84 23.97 27.34
C GLN A 385 22.50 24.07 25.95
N ASP A 386 23.50 23.23 25.67
CA ASP A 386 24.23 23.24 24.40
C ASP A 386 23.32 22.89 23.19
N VAL A 387 22.37 21.95 23.32
CA VAL A 387 21.41 21.61 22.23
C VAL A 387 20.42 22.75 21.99
N TYR A 388 19.93 23.36 23.07
CA TYR A 388 18.93 24.43 23.01
C TYR A 388 19.49 25.68 22.32
N HIS A 389 20.74 26.05 22.61
CA HIS A 389 21.40 27.16 21.94
C HIS A 389 21.59 26.93 20.43
N CYS A 390 21.94 25.71 20.02
CA CYS A 390 22.07 25.36 18.60
C CYS A 390 20.73 25.36 17.87
N LEU A 391 19.66 24.85 18.48
CA LEU A 391 18.32 24.87 17.89
C LEU A 391 17.76 26.30 17.82
N LYS A 392 17.98 27.13 18.84
CA LYS A 392 17.66 28.56 18.79
C LYS A 392 18.42 29.26 17.67
N PHE A 393 19.71 28.94 17.50
CA PHE A 393 20.50 29.49 16.41
C PHE A 393 19.86 29.14 15.05
N SER A 394 19.45 27.89 14.84
CA SER A 394 18.77 27.49 13.60
C SER A 394 17.43 28.20 13.41
N TYR A 395 16.66 28.39 14.48
CA TYR A 395 15.44 29.19 14.45
C TYR A 395 15.69 30.67 14.07
N ASP A 396 16.72 31.30 14.65
CA ASP A 396 17.10 32.68 14.34
C ASP A 396 17.49 32.83 12.85
N TYR A 397 17.95 31.74 12.21
CA TYR A 397 18.37 31.68 10.81
C TYR A 397 17.25 31.31 9.81
N LEU A 398 16.03 31.00 10.29
CA LEU A 398 14.88 30.79 9.40
C LEU A 398 14.57 32.05 8.58
N ASN A 399 14.16 31.86 7.33
CA ASN A 399 13.82 32.98 6.46
C ASN A 399 12.41 33.49 6.81
N GLY A 400 12.31 34.79 7.11
CA GLY A 400 11.03 35.44 7.40
C GLY A 400 10.48 35.22 8.82
N GLU A 401 9.49 36.03 9.18
CA GLU A 401 8.72 35.83 10.42
C GLU A 401 7.74 34.64 10.29
N ASP A 402 7.44 34.22 9.06
CA ASP A 402 6.51 33.14 8.79
C ASP A 402 7.09 31.76 9.14
N SER A 403 8.29 31.44 8.70
CA SER A 403 8.88 30.14 9.10
C SER A 403 9.10 30.06 10.62
N ARG A 404 9.39 31.20 11.25
CA ARG A 404 9.49 31.30 12.72
C ARG A 404 8.15 31.11 13.42
N SER A 405 7.06 31.71 12.95
CA SER A 405 5.78 31.59 13.67
C SER A 405 5.11 30.22 13.46
N CYS A 406 5.27 29.55 12.31
CA CYS A 406 4.79 28.15 12.13
C CYS A 406 5.55 27.23 13.06
N PHE A 407 6.88 27.40 13.13
CA PHE A 407 7.70 26.63 14.06
C PHE A 407 7.18 26.74 15.50
N LEU A 408 6.89 27.96 15.97
CA LEU A 408 6.33 28.14 17.31
C LEU A 408 4.91 27.58 17.45
N LEU A 409 4.04 27.70 16.43
CA LEU A 409 2.68 27.15 16.46
C LEU A 409 2.66 25.62 16.56
N CYS A 410 3.57 24.94 15.86
CA CYS A 410 3.71 23.48 15.95
C CYS A 410 4.01 23.00 17.38
N SER A 411 4.56 23.85 18.25
CA SER A 411 4.83 23.50 19.65
C SER A 411 3.58 23.43 20.54
N LEU A 412 2.43 23.93 20.06
CA LEU A 412 1.14 23.82 20.77
C LEU A 412 0.56 22.40 20.73
N PHE A 413 1.03 21.56 19.82
CA PHE A 413 0.58 20.17 19.75
C PHE A 413 1.30 19.33 20.82
N PRO A 414 0.69 18.21 21.27
CA PRO A 414 1.32 17.31 22.23
C PRO A 414 2.68 16.79 21.73
N GLU A 415 3.49 16.30 22.66
CA GLU A 415 4.74 15.62 22.32
C GLU A 415 4.45 14.43 21.40
N ASP A 416 5.34 14.26 20.42
CA ASP A 416 5.29 13.18 19.45
C ASP A 416 4.01 13.09 18.58
N TYR A 417 3.13 14.07 18.64
CA TYR A 417 1.88 14.15 17.89
C TYR A 417 2.11 14.34 16.39
N GLU A 418 1.37 13.60 15.56
CA GLU A 418 1.31 13.81 14.11
C GLU A 418 0.37 14.98 13.81
N ILE A 419 0.96 16.14 13.52
CA ILE A 419 0.23 17.37 13.24
C ILE A 419 -0.36 17.29 11.83
N TYR A 420 -1.67 17.41 11.73
CA TYR A 420 -2.37 17.45 10.45
C TYR A 420 -2.21 18.83 9.80
N LEU A 421 -1.90 18.86 8.50
CA LEU A 421 -1.67 20.09 7.75
C LEU A 421 -2.84 21.07 7.88
N GLU A 422 -4.09 20.59 7.81
CA GLU A 422 -5.27 21.46 7.82
C GLU A 422 -5.48 22.18 9.17
N ASP A 423 -4.97 21.63 10.28
CA ASP A 423 -4.97 22.33 11.58
C ASP A 423 -4.11 23.60 11.49
N LEU A 424 -2.92 23.48 10.87
CA LEU A 424 -2.01 24.61 10.68
C LEU A 424 -2.56 25.62 9.66
N VAL A 425 -3.26 25.17 8.63
CA VAL A 425 -3.96 26.05 7.67
C VAL A 425 -5.02 26.86 8.40
N GLY A 426 -5.84 26.22 9.25
CA GLY A 426 -6.82 26.92 10.06
C GLY A 426 -6.19 27.99 10.95
N TYR A 427 -5.11 27.65 11.65
CA TYR A 427 -4.41 28.60 12.51
C TYR A 427 -3.82 29.78 11.72
N ALA A 428 -3.22 29.50 10.56
CA ALA A 428 -2.64 30.52 9.69
C ALA A 428 -3.71 31.51 9.17
N MET A 429 -4.89 30.99 8.82
CA MET A 429 -6.02 31.81 8.38
C MET A 429 -6.55 32.67 9.51
N ALA A 430 -6.83 32.09 10.69
CA ALA A 430 -7.40 32.83 11.81
C ALA A 430 -6.47 33.93 12.32
N LEU A 431 -5.16 33.69 12.31
CA LEU A 431 -4.17 34.68 12.75
C LEU A 431 -3.83 35.74 11.69
N ASP A 432 -4.52 35.73 10.53
CA ASP A 432 -4.29 36.63 9.40
C ASP A 432 -2.82 36.63 8.94
N TRP A 433 -2.22 35.44 8.97
CA TRP A 433 -0.77 35.33 9.00
C TRP A 433 -0.12 35.67 7.66
N TYR A 434 -0.63 35.06 6.60
CA TYR A 434 -0.16 35.30 5.23
C TYR A 434 -1.01 36.32 4.46
N GLN A 435 -2.07 36.87 5.09
CA GLN A 435 -3.10 37.64 4.40
C GLN A 435 -3.73 36.90 3.21
N ALA A 436 -3.75 35.55 3.27
CA ALA A 436 -4.27 34.71 2.19
C ALA A 436 -5.77 34.98 1.95
N GLU A 437 -6.13 35.14 0.69
CA GLU A 437 -7.51 35.44 0.30
C GLU A 437 -8.38 34.18 0.25
N SER A 438 -7.77 33.00 0.06
CA SER A 438 -8.45 31.69 -0.04
C SER A 438 -7.79 30.62 0.83
N ILE A 439 -8.51 29.53 1.08
CA ILE A 439 -8.00 28.37 1.83
C ILE A 439 -6.88 27.68 1.06
N GLU A 440 -7.03 27.53 -0.26
CA GLU A 440 -6.01 26.87 -1.09
C GLU A 440 -4.71 27.66 -1.14
N GLU A 441 -4.77 29.00 -1.19
CA GLU A 441 -3.60 29.85 -1.08
C GLU A 441 -2.91 29.69 0.28
N ALA A 442 -3.68 29.74 1.38
CA ALA A 442 -3.16 29.52 2.73
C ALA A 442 -2.48 28.15 2.85
N ARG A 443 -3.11 27.10 2.31
CA ARG A 443 -2.58 25.72 2.28
C ARG A 443 -1.27 25.62 1.51
N SER A 444 -1.19 26.26 0.34
CA SER A 444 0.04 26.29 -0.47
C SER A 444 1.19 26.98 0.27
N LEU A 445 0.92 28.13 0.90
CA LEU A 445 1.91 28.89 1.67
C LEU A 445 2.39 28.12 2.91
N VAL A 446 1.48 27.56 3.70
CA VAL A 446 1.80 26.71 4.87
C VAL A 446 2.60 25.47 4.44
N SER A 447 2.22 24.81 3.34
CA SER A 447 2.97 23.68 2.78
C SER A 447 4.40 24.07 2.39
N GLY A 448 4.58 25.24 1.78
CA GLY A 448 5.90 25.82 1.49
C GLY A 448 6.73 26.04 2.75
N THR A 449 6.15 26.65 3.80
CA THR A 449 6.80 26.86 5.09
C THR A 449 7.16 25.56 5.79
N ILE A 450 6.28 24.55 5.77
CA ILE A 450 6.57 23.21 6.32
C ILE A 450 7.74 22.56 5.59
N LYS A 451 7.79 22.65 4.25
CA LYS A 451 8.92 22.13 3.46
C LYS A 451 10.23 22.82 3.87
N GLU A 452 10.23 24.13 4.12
CA GLU A 452 11.40 24.85 4.62
C GLU A 452 11.81 24.39 6.03
N LEU A 453 10.85 24.21 6.94
CA LEU A 453 11.12 23.73 8.30
C LEU A 453 11.64 22.28 8.33
N LYS A 454 11.12 21.41 7.45
CA LYS A 454 11.65 20.06 7.21
C LYS A 454 13.08 20.13 6.66
N ALA A 455 13.33 20.99 5.66
CA ALA A 455 14.67 21.21 5.10
C ALA A 455 15.65 21.77 6.14
N SER A 456 15.17 22.57 7.09
CA SER A 456 15.94 23.13 8.21
C SER A 456 16.18 22.13 9.35
N SER A 457 15.68 20.89 9.23
CA SER A 457 15.77 19.84 10.26
C SER A 457 15.08 20.22 11.58
N LEU A 458 14.09 21.12 11.54
CA LEU A 458 13.29 21.56 12.69
C LEU A 458 11.93 20.83 12.76
N LEU A 459 11.47 20.26 11.64
CA LEU A 459 10.32 19.35 11.58
C LEU A 459 10.75 18.02 10.96
N LEU A 460 10.10 16.94 11.39
CA LEU A 460 10.31 15.59 10.91
C LEU A 460 9.27 15.22 9.84
N ASP A 461 9.67 14.37 8.91
CA ASP A 461 8.78 13.78 7.92
C ASP A 461 8.13 12.51 8.48
N THR A 462 6.83 12.37 8.28
CA THR A 462 6.05 11.18 8.69
C THR A 462 5.90 10.17 7.54
N GLY A 463 6.36 10.54 6.33
CA GLY A 463 6.16 9.72 5.12
C GLY A 463 4.74 9.82 4.56
N TYR A 464 3.98 10.83 4.98
CA TYR A 464 2.68 11.22 4.45
C TYR A 464 2.70 12.73 4.19
N ASP A 465 2.35 13.16 2.98
CA ASP A 465 2.49 14.56 2.56
C ASP A 465 1.63 15.56 3.36
N ARG A 466 0.57 15.08 4.04
CA ARG A 466 -0.35 15.90 4.84
C ARG A 466 -0.06 15.93 6.34
N TYR A 467 0.99 15.26 6.80
CA TYR A 467 1.35 15.21 8.23
C TYR A 467 2.78 15.64 8.47
N VAL A 468 3.01 16.24 9.65
CA VAL A 468 4.34 16.64 10.11
C VAL A 468 4.48 16.29 11.59
N LYS A 469 5.71 16.10 12.05
CA LYS A 469 5.98 15.82 13.46
C LYS A 469 7.09 16.73 13.98
N MET A 470 6.97 17.21 15.21
CA MET A 470 8.03 17.97 15.89
C MET A 470 8.73 17.07 16.90
N HIS A 471 10.06 17.09 16.90
CA HIS A 471 10.87 16.35 17.88
C HIS A 471 10.71 17.00 19.27
N ASP A 472 10.61 16.20 20.33
CA ASP A 472 10.40 16.65 21.72
C ASP A 472 11.28 17.85 22.15
N ILE A 473 12.62 17.78 22.02
CA ILE A 473 13.56 18.86 22.35
C ILE A 473 13.36 20.09 21.46
N VAL A 474 13.00 19.87 20.20
CA VAL A 474 12.73 20.98 19.28
C VAL A 474 11.45 21.70 19.71
N ARG A 475 10.44 20.95 20.17
CA ARG A 475 9.23 21.50 20.79
C ARG A 475 9.55 22.24 22.09
N ASP A 476 10.40 21.70 22.96
CA ASP A 476 10.81 22.38 24.21
C ASP A 476 11.52 23.70 23.92
N VAL A 477 12.42 23.70 22.94
CA VAL A 477 13.11 24.92 22.47
C VAL A 477 12.10 25.92 21.90
N ALA A 478 11.11 25.46 21.12
CA ALA A 478 10.07 26.32 20.59
C ALA A 478 9.22 26.96 21.71
N LEU A 479 8.80 26.17 22.71
CA LEU A 479 8.08 26.67 23.89
C LEU A 479 8.93 27.67 24.68
N TRP A 480 10.22 27.35 24.87
CA TRP A 480 11.16 28.24 25.54
C TRP A 480 11.35 29.57 24.80
N ILE A 481 11.62 29.54 23.49
CA ILE A 481 11.71 30.74 22.65
C ILE A 481 10.42 31.55 22.73
N GLY A 482 9.28 30.87 22.68
CA GLY A 482 7.94 31.45 22.86
C GLY A 482 7.79 32.17 24.20
N SER A 483 8.37 31.64 25.27
CA SER A 483 8.30 32.20 26.63
C SER A 483 9.22 33.41 26.87
N VAL A 484 10.47 33.37 26.41
CA VAL A 484 11.50 34.39 26.71
C VAL A 484 11.44 35.61 25.79
N GLY A 485 11.11 35.41 24.51
CA GLY A 485 11.25 36.45 23.50
C GLY A 485 10.19 37.54 23.60
N LYS A 486 8.91 37.16 23.73
CA LYS A 486 7.72 38.04 23.68
C LYS A 486 6.42 37.38 24.24
N LYS A 487 6.51 36.27 24.98
CA LYS A 487 5.38 35.45 25.51
C LYS A 487 4.29 35.10 24.48
N TYR A 488 4.62 34.30 23.47
CA TYR A 488 3.67 33.96 22.39
C TYR A 488 2.83 32.70 22.66
N PHE A 489 3.44 31.58 23.06
CA PHE A 489 2.77 30.29 23.13
C PHE A 489 3.21 29.48 24.35
N THR A 490 2.31 28.69 24.91
CA THR A 490 2.62 27.70 25.96
C THR A 490 1.76 26.45 25.80
N SER A 491 2.32 25.30 26.16
CA SER A 491 1.61 24.01 26.24
C SER A 491 1.93 23.42 27.62
N LYS A 492 0.91 23.05 28.39
CA LYS A 492 1.07 22.42 29.71
C LYS A 492 0.07 21.27 29.88
N VAL A 493 0.44 20.30 30.70
CA VAL A 493 -0.40 19.14 31.05
C VAL A 493 -1.22 19.43 32.30
N GLY A 494 -2.52 19.11 32.27
CA GLY A 494 -3.48 19.25 33.38
C GLY A 494 -4.07 20.66 33.63
N ILE A 495 -5.18 20.72 34.39
CA ILE A 495 -5.94 21.95 34.69
C ILE A 495 -5.25 22.82 35.77
N GLY A 496 -4.22 22.30 36.46
CA GLY A 496 -3.38 23.05 37.42
C GLY A 496 -2.72 24.34 36.87
N LEU A 497 -2.87 24.59 35.56
CA LEU A 497 -2.73 25.88 34.89
C LEU A 497 -3.59 27.00 35.49
N ALA A 498 -4.82 26.71 35.93
CA ALA A 498 -5.76 27.70 36.46
C ALA A 498 -5.24 28.35 37.75
N GLU A 499 -4.68 27.54 38.64
CA GLU A 499 -4.13 27.97 39.93
C GLU A 499 -2.78 28.70 39.73
N ARG A 500 -1.92 28.22 38.81
CA ARG A 500 -0.63 28.86 38.49
C ARG A 500 -0.74 30.10 37.60
N ALA A 501 -1.83 30.27 36.86
CA ALA A 501 -2.04 31.43 35.97
C ALA A 501 -2.04 32.76 36.74
N VAL A 502 -2.55 32.73 37.97
CA VAL A 502 -2.61 33.88 38.89
C VAL A 502 -1.22 34.19 39.47
N GLU A 503 -0.38 33.18 39.70
CA GLU A 503 0.95 33.33 40.29
C GLU A 503 2.05 33.68 39.25
N GLU A 504 1.93 33.21 38.00
CA GLU A 504 2.98 33.30 36.96
C GLU A 504 2.76 34.40 35.90
N GLY A 505 1.65 35.14 35.93
CA GLY A 505 1.38 36.25 34.99
C GLY A 505 1.14 35.78 33.54
N LEU A 506 0.29 34.77 33.37
CA LEU A 506 -0.01 34.11 32.09
C LEU A 506 -0.99 34.91 31.16
N GLU A 507 -1.47 36.08 31.58
CA GLU A 507 -2.37 36.96 30.78
C GLU A 507 -1.74 37.48 29.45
N GLN A 508 -0.44 37.28 29.27
CA GLN A 508 0.34 37.80 28.15
C GLN A 508 0.48 36.82 26.97
N TYR A 509 0.06 35.55 27.12
CA TYR A 509 0.19 34.53 26.07
C TYR A 509 -0.84 34.70 24.95
N LYS A 510 -0.42 34.42 23.70
CA LYS A 510 -1.30 34.43 22.51
C LYS A 510 -1.86 33.07 22.14
N GLY A 511 -1.27 31.96 22.57
CA GLY A 511 -1.87 30.65 22.42
C GLY A 511 -1.52 29.68 23.54
N ILE A 512 -2.51 28.89 23.96
CA ILE A 512 -2.42 27.93 25.05
C ILE A 512 -2.94 26.58 24.56
N SER A 513 -2.22 25.52 24.89
CA SER A 513 -2.67 24.14 24.72
C SER A 513 -2.69 23.44 26.08
N MET A 514 -3.85 22.93 26.46
CA MET A 514 -4.09 22.18 27.70
C MET A 514 -4.37 20.72 27.34
N VAL A 515 -3.45 19.83 27.72
CA VAL A 515 -3.49 18.41 27.37
C VAL A 515 -3.63 17.58 28.65
N GLY A 516 -4.34 16.44 28.59
CA GLY A 516 -4.34 15.47 29.70
C GLY A 516 -5.14 15.94 30.92
N ASN A 517 -6.29 16.60 30.68
CA ASN A 517 -7.22 16.95 31.74
C ASN A 517 -7.82 15.65 32.32
N LYS A 518 -7.25 15.12 33.41
CA LYS A 518 -7.87 14.05 34.22
C LYS A 518 -9.16 14.59 34.87
N LYS A 519 -9.88 13.78 35.67
CA LYS A 519 -11.17 14.04 36.37
C LYS A 519 -11.33 15.37 37.18
N GLU A 520 -10.43 16.34 37.05
CA GLU A 520 -10.52 17.69 37.57
C GLU A 520 -11.53 18.53 36.77
N GLU A 521 -12.31 19.36 37.47
CA GLU A 521 -13.28 20.27 36.85
C GLU A 521 -12.56 21.51 36.29
N LEU A 522 -12.91 21.93 35.06
CA LEU A 522 -12.44 23.21 34.53
C LEU A 522 -12.94 24.37 35.41
N PRO A 523 -12.13 25.42 35.63
CA PRO A 523 -12.56 26.57 36.41
C PRO A 523 -13.73 27.28 35.71
N ASN A 524 -14.62 27.93 36.46
CA ASN A 524 -15.74 28.67 35.88
C ASN A 524 -15.34 29.83 34.95
N GLY A 525 -14.08 30.29 35.00
CA GLY A 525 -13.53 31.29 34.10
C GLY A 525 -12.05 31.55 34.38
N LEU A 526 -11.30 31.90 33.33
CA LEU A 526 -9.88 32.27 33.41
C LEU A 526 -9.67 33.60 32.68
N ALA A 527 -9.01 34.56 33.33
CA ALA A 527 -8.74 35.87 32.76
C ALA A 527 -7.56 35.80 31.77
N PHE A 528 -7.86 35.72 30.47
CA PHE A 528 -6.85 35.76 29.41
C PHE A 528 -7.24 36.73 28.30
N SER A 529 -7.04 38.03 28.54
CA SER A 529 -7.51 39.08 27.63
C SER A 529 -6.80 39.11 26.26
N ASN A 530 -5.61 38.50 26.14
CA ASN A 530 -4.80 38.52 24.91
C ASN A 530 -4.70 37.15 24.19
N LEU A 531 -5.44 36.15 24.66
CA LEU A 531 -5.36 34.79 24.11
C LEU A 531 -6.07 34.68 22.77
N HIS A 532 -5.37 34.22 21.74
CA HIS A 532 -5.89 34.05 20.37
C HIS A 532 -6.16 32.58 20.02
N ILE A 533 -5.37 31.64 20.55
CA ILE A 533 -5.53 30.19 20.31
C ILE A 533 -5.75 29.48 21.63
N LEU A 534 -6.79 28.66 21.71
CA LEU A 534 -6.96 27.70 22.79
C LEU A 534 -7.19 26.30 22.22
N ARG A 535 -6.35 25.34 22.65
CA ARG A 535 -6.55 23.91 22.40
C ARG A 535 -6.81 23.20 23.72
N LEU A 536 -7.98 22.59 23.85
CA LEU A 536 -8.36 21.72 24.96
C LEU A 536 -8.36 20.28 24.46
N HIS A 537 -7.44 19.47 24.96
CA HIS A 537 -7.32 18.08 24.56
C HIS A 537 -7.53 17.18 25.77
N ASN A 538 -8.68 16.51 25.78
CA ASN A 538 -8.94 15.42 26.70
C ASN A 538 -8.43 14.09 26.10
N THR A 539 -7.59 13.40 26.85
CA THR A 539 -6.85 12.21 26.38
C THR A 539 -7.53 10.89 26.71
N GLU A 540 -8.48 10.88 27.66
CA GLU A 540 -9.24 9.68 28.03
C GLU A 540 -10.42 9.49 27.06
N TYR A 541 -10.57 8.30 26.48
CA TYR A 541 -11.59 8.05 25.47
C TYR A 541 -13.02 8.06 26.06
N ASP A 542 -13.18 7.61 27.30
CA ASP A 542 -14.49 7.42 27.95
C ASP A 542 -14.89 8.55 28.90
N TYR A 543 -13.97 9.48 29.18
CA TYR A 543 -14.28 10.68 29.93
C TYR A 543 -14.60 11.82 28.97
N LYS A 544 -15.68 12.56 29.23
CA LYS A 544 -16.00 13.78 28.49
C LYS A 544 -15.72 14.98 29.37
N LEU A 545 -14.93 15.92 28.87
CA LEU A 545 -14.55 17.13 29.59
C LEU A 545 -15.73 18.11 29.65
N GLU A 546 -16.34 18.28 30.82
CA GLU A 546 -17.39 19.28 31.05
C GLU A 546 -16.81 20.70 30.96
N VAL A 547 -17.28 21.50 30.00
CA VAL A 547 -16.87 22.90 29.82
C VAL A 547 -17.89 23.85 30.50
N PRO A 548 -17.50 24.57 31.57
CA PRO A 548 -18.41 25.43 32.32
C PRO A 548 -19.04 26.55 31.48
N GLU A 549 -20.28 26.94 31.83
CA GLU A 549 -21.06 27.95 31.09
C GLU A 549 -20.34 29.30 30.89
N HIS A 550 -19.41 29.67 31.76
CA HIS A 550 -18.72 30.96 31.73
C HIS A 550 -17.22 30.87 31.43
N PHE A 551 -16.74 29.69 31.05
CA PHE A 551 -15.30 29.42 30.88
C PHE A 551 -14.61 30.43 29.95
N PHE A 552 -15.23 30.74 28.81
CA PHE A 552 -14.69 31.63 27.78
C PHE A 552 -14.95 33.12 28.01
N LYS A 553 -15.71 33.49 29.05
CA LYS A 553 -16.21 34.86 29.25
C LYS A 553 -15.09 35.91 29.30
N GLU A 554 -13.98 35.58 29.94
CA GLU A 554 -12.83 36.47 30.13
C GLU A 554 -11.71 36.24 29.08
N MET A 555 -12.05 35.68 27.91
CA MET A 555 -11.13 35.43 26.79
C MET A 555 -11.60 36.06 25.45
N PRO A 556 -11.88 37.38 25.41
CA PRO A 556 -12.54 38.00 24.26
C PRO A 556 -11.69 38.04 22.96
N ALA A 557 -10.38 37.80 23.05
CA ALA A 557 -9.46 37.86 21.90
C ALA A 557 -9.34 36.53 21.11
N LEU A 558 -10.04 35.47 21.54
CA LEU A 558 -9.93 34.15 20.91
C LEU A 558 -10.35 34.19 19.45
N LYS A 559 -9.49 33.63 18.60
CA LYS A 559 -9.69 33.45 17.15
C LYS A 559 -9.75 31.99 16.75
N VAL A 560 -9.10 31.10 17.49
CA VAL A 560 -9.08 29.64 17.26
C VAL A 560 -9.42 28.93 18.55
N VAL A 561 -10.39 28.03 18.49
CA VAL A 561 -10.73 27.11 19.57
C VAL A 561 -10.80 25.70 19.02
N THR A 562 -9.98 24.81 19.59
CA THR A 562 -9.96 23.38 19.30
C THR A 562 -10.30 22.63 20.56
N ILE A 563 -11.33 21.79 20.53
CA ILE A 563 -11.77 20.99 21.68
C ILE A 563 -11.88 19.54 21.23
N ILE A 564 -11.21 18.66 21.95
CA ILE A 564 -11.18 17.22 21.70
C ILE A 564 -11.73 16.51 22.93
N GLY A 565 -12.87 15.82 22.78
CA GLY A 565 -13.48 15.03 23.86
C GLY A 565 -14.15 15.85 24.97
N GLY A 566 -15.03 16.81 24.60
CA GLY A 566 -15.71 17.70 25.56
C GLY A 566 -17.24 17.70 25.48
N VAL A 567 -17.89 18.05 26.60
CA VAL A 567 -19.32 18.40 26.68
C VAL A 567 -19.42 19.91 26.84
N LEU A 568 -20.11 20.56 25.90
CA LEU A 568 -20.16 22.01 25.84
C LEU A 568 -21.57 22.53 26.03
N SER A 569 -21.72 23.51 26.93
CA SER A 569 -22.94 24.32 27.02
C SER A 569 -22.93 25.43 25.97
N VAL A 570 -24.10 25.68 25.37
CA VAL A 570 -24.33 26.74 24.37
C VAL A 570 -23.79 28.09 24.85
N LYS A 571 -24.14 28.48 26.08
CA LYS A 571 -23.75 29.76 26.70
C LYS A 571 -22.25 29.99 26.73
N SER A 572 -21.46 28.93 26.91
CA SER A 572 -20.00 29.05 26.96
C SER A 572 -19.44 29.56 25.62
N LEU A 573 -19.97 29.08 24.49
CA LEU A 573 -19.48 29.43 23.16
C LEU A 573 -19.96 30.81 22.71
N GLU A 574 -21.09 31.31 23.21
CA GLU A 574 -21.63 32.63 22.82
C GLU A 574 -20.70 33.81 23.14
N PHE A 575 -19.77 33.65 24.09
CA PHE A 575 -18.78 34.68 24.42
C PHE A 575 -17.71 34.86 23.33
N LEU A 576 -17.56 33.89 22.42
CA LEU A 576 -16.48 33.82 21.43
C LEU A 576 -16.76 34.63 20.16
N ILE A 577 -17.29 35.85 20.27
CA ILE A 577 -17.73 36.66 19.11
C ILE A 577 -16.63 36.98 18.07
N ASN A 578 -15.35 36.84 18.44
CA ASN A 578 -14.20 37.08 17.56
C ASN A 578 -13.64 35.80 16.91
N LEU A 579 -14.25 34.65 17.18
CA LEU A 579 -13.79 33.35 16.71
C LEU A 579 -13.85 33.25 15.19
N GLN A 580 -12.80 32.67 14.62
CA GLN A 580 -12.65 32.45 13.18
C GLN A 580 -12.53 30.95 12.84
N VAL A 581 -11.95 30.16 13.73
CA VAL A 581 -11.82 28.70 13.57
C VAL A 581 -12.40 28.02 14.79
N LEU A 582 -13.36 27.12 14.55
CA LEU A 582 -13.93 26.25 15.56
C LEU A 582 -13.69 24.79 15.13
N GLN A 583 -12.93 24.05 15.93
CA GLN A 583 -12.72 22.62 15.75
C GLN A 583 -13.29 21.87 16.95
N LEU A 584 -14.30 21.04 16.70
CA LEU A 584 -14.91 20.17 17.69
C LEU A 584 -14.71 18.73 17.24
N ILE A 585 -13.93 17.98 18.02
CA ILE A 585 -13.58 16.59 17.74
C ILE A 585 -14.12 15.75 18.89
N ARG A 586 -14.99 14.79 18.60
CA ARG A 586 -15.62 13.94 19.63
C ARG A 586 -16.33 14.75 20.72
N CYS A 587 -17.04 15.81 20.33
CA CYS A 587 -17.69 16.74 21.25
C CYS A 587 -19.21 16.63 21.20
N GLU A 588 -19.84 16.87 22.35
CA GLU A 588 -21.29 16.97 22.48
C GLU A 588 -21.70 18.41 22.74
N VAL A 589 -22.65 18.90 21.94
CA VAL A 589 -23.19 20.25 22.07
C VAL A 589 -24.71 20.16 22.08
N SER A 590 -25.34 20.73 23.10
CA SER A 590 -26.78 20.55 23.34
C SER A 590 -27.67 21.27 22.32
N ASP A 591 -27.22 22.37 21.73
CA ASP A 591 -27.97 23.13 20.71
C ASP A 591 -27.00 23.89 19.78
N PRO A 592 -27.09 23.73 18.44
CA PRO A 592 -26.23 24.38 17.45
C PRO A 592 -26.48 25.90 17.25
N SER A 593 -27.55 26.47 17.82
CA SER A 593 -27.96 27.86 17.58
C SER A 593 -26.90 28.92 17.91
N PHE A 594 -25.92 28.60 18.77
CA PHE A 594 -24.81 29.51 19.10
C PHE A 594 -23.97 29.91 17.87
N LEU A 595 -23.90 29.06 16.83
CA LEU A 595 -23.12 29.32 15.63
C LEU A 595 -23.53 30.65 14.97
N GLY A 596 -24.82 30.99 15.00
CA GLY A 596 -25.36 32.24 14.46
C GLY A 596 -24.81 33.51 15.12
N LYS A 597 -24.37 33.39 16.38
CA LYS A 597 -23.74 34.49 17.12
C LYS A 597 -22.27 34.69 16.72
N LEU A 598 -21.63 33.66 16.16
CA LEU A 598 -20.20 33.64 15.81
C LEU A 598 -19.94 34.13 14.37
N LYS A 599 -20.33 35.38 14.10
CA LYS A 599 -20.35 35.98 12.74
C LYS A 599 -18.98 36.14 12.04
N ARG A 600 -17.88 35.83 12.74
CA ARG A 600 -16.51 35.91 12.18
C ARG A 600 -15.93 34.55 11.80
N LEU A 601 -16.67 33.47 11.99
CA LEU A 601 -16.23 32.12 11.63
C LEU A 601 -15.91 32.03 10.14
N GLN A 602 -14.73 31.50 9.85
CA GLN A 602 -14.22 31.15 8.53
C GLN A 602 -14.13 29.63 8.35
N ILE A 603 -13.86 28.88 9.43
CA ILE A 603 -13.68 27.44 9.38
C ILE A 603 -14.46 26.80 10.52
N ILE A 604 -15.28 25.81 10.17
CA ILE A 604 -15.98 24.93 11.11
C ILE A 604 -15.55 23.50 10.79
N TYR A 605 -14.96 22.82 11.77
CA TYR A 605 -14.53 21.43 11.65
C TYR A 605 -15.19 20.60 12.74
N LEU A 606 -16.11 19.73 12.33
CA LEU A 606 -16.91 18.87 13.21
C LEU A 606 -16.60 17.41 12.88
N GLU A 607 -15.80 16.78 13.73
CA GLU A 607 -15.45 15.37 13.62
C GLU A 607 -16.02 14.61 14.82
N LYS A 608 -16.73 13.51 14.58
CA LYS A 608 -17.43 12.69 15.57
C LYS A 608 -18.24 13.53 16.56
N SER A 609 -18.83 14.61 16.06
CA SER A 609 -19.58 15.60 16.83
C SER A 609 -20.94 15.76 16.14
N PRO A 610 -22.01 15.14 16.67
CA PRO A 610 -23.31 14.99 15.99
C PRO A 610 -24.13 16.29 16.02
N ILE A 611 -23.58 17.35 15.43
CA ILE A 611 -24.17 18.69 15.40
C ILE A 611 -24.88 18.86 14.05
N GLU A 612 -26.19 19.04 14.09
CA GLU A 612 -26.96 19.43 12.92
C GLU A 612 -26.90 20.95 12.70
N ILE A 613 -26.56 21.40 11.49
CA ILE A 613 -26.51 22.84 11.19
C ILE A 613 -27.92 23.35 10.82
N PRO A 614 -28.51 24.31 11.56
CA PRO A 614 -29.83 24.87 11.26
C PRO A 614 -29.91 25.67 9.96
N ASP A 615 -31.09 25.74 9.36
CA ASP A 615 -31.28 26.33 8.03
C ASP A 615 -31.31 27.86 8.00
N GLU A 616 -31.48 28.46 9.17
CA GLU A 616 -31.52 29.90 9.40
C GLU A 616 -30.12 30.53 9.43
N LEU A 617 -29.06 29.72 9.61
CA LEU A 617 -27.69 30.22 9.80
C LEU A 617 -27.00 30.74 8.54
N GLY A 618 -27.57 30.44 7.37
CA GLY A 618 -26.98 30.77 6.07
C GLY A 618 -26.52 32.23 5.93
N ASP A 619 -27.39 33.17 6.31
CA ASP A 619 -27.11 34.61 6.23
C ASP A 619 -26.20 35.11 7.39
N GLU A 620 -26.17 34.38 8.50
CA GLU A 620 -25.43 34.78 9.71
C GLU A 620 -23.93 34.43 9.63
N LEU A 621 -23.58 33.37 8.90
CA LEU A 621 -22.21 32.87 8.70
C LEU A 621 -21.61 33.32 7.36
N SER A 622 -21.72 34.61 7.05
CA SER A 622 -21.35 35.16 5.73
C SER A 622 -19.85 35.09 5.38
N ARG A 623 -18.98 34.72 6.32
CA ARG A 623 -17.51 34.61 6.17
C ARG A 623 -17.00 33.18 6.15
N LEU A 624 -17.91 32.20 6.26
CA LEU A 624 -17.56 30.79 6.28
C LEU A 624 -16.96 30.39 4.93
N LYS A 625 -15.76 29.82 4.96
CA LYS A 625 -14.99 29.36 3.79
C LYS A 625 -14.83 27.84 3.76
N LEU A 626 -14.73 27.18 4.92
CA LEU A 626 -14.69 25.70 5.03
C LEU A 626 -15.66 25.19 6.07
N LEU A 627 -16.42 24.18 5.67
CA LEU A 627 -17.29 23.42 6.53
C LEU A 627 -17.00 21.92 6.38
N TYR A 628 -16.58 21.30 7.48
CA TYR A 628 -16.39 19.85 7.60
C TYR A 628 -17.35 19.28 8.64
N ILE A 629 -18.12 18.26 8.26
CA ILE A 629 -19.11 17.57 9.10
C ILE A 629 -19.11 16.09 8.77
N ASP A 630 -18.76 15.21 9.71
CA ASP A 630 -18.74 13.76 9.45
C ASP A 630 -19.96 12.99 9.96
N THR A 631 -20.51 13.40 11.10
CA THR A 631 -21.55 12.68 11.86
C THR A 631 -22.82 13.50 11.99
N GLY A 632 -22.70 14.83 11.96
CA GLY A 632 -23.83 15.74 11.82
C GLY A 632 -24.35 15.81 10.38
N SER A 633 -25.28 16.72 10.13
CA SER A 633 -25.82 16.94 8.80
C SER A 633 -26.23 18.40 8.56
N ILE A 634 -26.23 18.81 7.30
CA ILE A 634 -26.64 20.16 6.88
C ILE A 634 -27.56 20.09 5.65
N SER A 635 -28.53 20.99 5.52
CA SER A 635 -29.34 21.01 4.30
C SER A 635 -28.59 21.62 3.10
N PRO A 636 -28.87 21.18 1.86
CA PRO A 636 -28.25 21.77 0.68
C PRO A 636 -28.62 23.24 0.50
N ILE A 637 -29.84 23.64 0.90
CA ILE A 637 -30.30 25.04 0.82
C ILE A 637 -29.40 25.94 1.68
N THR A 638 -29.04 25.47 2.87
CA THR A 638 -28.20 26.22 3.80
C THR A 638 -26.78 26.38 3.29
N ILE A 639 -26.23 25.34 2.66
CA ILE A 639 -24.93 25.42 1.99
C ILE A 639 -24.93 26.53 0.93
N ASN A 640 -25.99 26.62 0.12
CA ASN A 640 -26.12 27.66 -0.91
C ASN A 640 -26.21 29.09 -0.34
N LYS A 641 -26.64 29.24 0.90
CA LYS A 641 -26.70 30.56 1.55
C LYS A 641 -25.33 31.05 2.04
N PHE A 642 -24.28 30.23 2.07
CA PHE A 642 -22.93 30.66 2.48
C PHE A 642 -22.17 31.30 1.29
N PRO A 643 -22.04 32.63 1.24
CA PRO A 643 -21.59 33.33 0.03
C PRO A 643 -20.09 33.18 -0.26
N GLN A 644 -19.29 32.81 0.74
CA GLN A 644 -17.83 32.69 0.65
C GLN A 644 -17.35 31.24 0.81
N LEU A 645 -18.25 30.25 0.78
CA LEU A 645 -17.88 28.87 0.99
C LEU A 645 -17.03 28.36 -0.19
N GLU A 646 -15.80 27.98 0.10
CA GLU A 646 -14.81 27.47 -0.83
C GLU A 646 -14.72 25.93 -0.76
N GLU A 647 -14.87 25.37 0.44
CA GLU A 647 -14.70 23.93 0.69
C GLU A 647 -15.84 23.36 1.55
N PHE A 648 -16.40 22.23 1.12
CA PHE A 648 -17.44 21.53 1.89
C PHE A 648 -17.21 20.02 1.91
N TYR A 649 -17.14 19.44 3.10
CA TYR A 649 -16.97 18.00 3.30
C TYR A 649 -18.02 17.52 4.28
N GLY A 650 -18.90 16.62 3.86
CA GLY A 650 -19.80 16.00 4.82
C GLY A 650 -21.13 15.49 4.32
N LEU A 651 -21.93 15.08 5.30
CA LEU A 651 -23.27 14.55 5.10
C LEU A 651 -24.28 15.68 4.91
N ILE A 652 -25.11 15.54 3.87
CA ILE A 652 -26.23 16.45 3.62
C ILE A 652 -27.54 15.79 4.09
N LYS A 653 -28.37 16.54 4.84
CA LYS A 653 -29.70 16.12 5.36
C LYS A 653 -30.62 15.61 4.25
N ASN A 654 -31.60 14.79 4.58
CA ASN A 654 -32.57 14.30 3.60
C ASN A 654 -33.28 15.44 2.82
N TRP A 655 -33.37 15.31 1.49
CA TRP A 655 -33.98 16.31 0.59
C TRP A 655 -34.93 15.68 -0.45
N ALA A 656 -35.95 16.44 -0.83
CA ALA A 656 -36.92 16.20 -1.90
C ALA A 656 -36.83 17.31 -2.97
N VAL A 657 -37.71 17.29 -3.98
CA VAL A 657 -37.80 18.33 -5.02
C VAL A 657 -39.24 18.87 -5.02
N GLU A 658 -39.43 20.16 -5.27
CA GLU A 658 -40.71 20.90 -5.13
C GLU A 658 -41.94 20.26 -5.82
N GLU A 659 -41.75 19.41 -6.83
CA GLU A 659 -42.84 18.73 -7.56
C GLU A 659 -43.15 17.31 -7.05
N MET A 660 -42.54 16.86 -5.95
CA MET A 660 -42.91 15.59 -5.33
C MET A 660 -44.14 15.78 -4.44
N SER A 661 -45.19 14.98 -4.66
CA SER A 661 -46.36 15.02 -3.78
C SER A 661 -45.94 14.62 -2.35
N SER A 662 -46.62 15.17 -1.35
CA SER A 662 -46.43 14.76 0.05
C SER A 662 -46.57 13.24 0.20
N GLU A 663 -47.51 12.61 -0.50
CA GLU A 663 -47.72 11.15 -0.49
C GLU A 663 -46.53 10.34 -1.05
N GLU A 664 -45.86 10.80 -2.11
CA GLU A 664 -44.63 10.17 -2.67
C GLU A 664 -43.40 10.34 -1.76
N SER A 665 -43.39 11.40 -0.94
CA SER A 665 -42.32 11.70 0.01
C SER A 665 -42.45 10.87 1.29
N TYR A 666 -43.69 10.69 1.80
CA TYR A 666 -44.01 9.96 3.02
C TYR A 666 -44.08 8.43 2.86
N ALA A 667 -44.33 7.92 1.65
CA ALA A 667 -44.30 6.47 1.37
C ALA A 667 -42.95 5.80 1.69
N ARG A 668 -41.88 6.58 1.89
CA ARG A 668 -40.53 6.12 2.29
C ARG A 668 -40.41 5.70 3.74
N CYS A 669 -41.31 6.15 4.61
CA CYS A 669 -41.18 5.93 6.06
C CYS A 669 -41.97 4.71 6.54
N ALA A 670 -42.67 4.00 5.64
CA ALA A 670 -43.51 2.85 5.99
C ALA A 670 -42.89 1.49 5.65
N GLU A 671 -41.76 1.44 4.92
CA GLU A 671 -41.07 0.19 4.52
C GLU A 671 -39.70 -0.01 5.21
N SER A 672 -39.36 0.82 6.19
CA SER A 672 -38.28 0.61 7.16
C SER A 672 -38.87 0.91 8.54
N ASP A 673 -38.58 0.10 9.55
CA ASP A 673 -39.14 0.18 10.91
C ASP A 673 -38.77 1.47 11.70
N SER A 674 -38.36 2.53 11.01
CA SER A 674 -38.02 3.85 11.55
C SER A 674 -39.13 4.86 11.26
N GLN A 675 -39.59 5.58 12.29
CA GLN A 675 -40.60 6.64 12.21
C GLN A 675 -40.34 7.66 11.08
N PRO A 676 -41.38 8.32 10.53
CA PRO A 676 -41.20 9.33 9.50
C PRO A 676 -40.44 10.55 10.01
N ASP A 677 -39.26 10.80 9.45
CA ASP A 677 -38.48 12.00 9.73
C ASP A 677 -39.08 13.20 8.97
N GLY A 678 -39.48 14.23 9.71
CA GLY A 678 -40.04 15.48 9.18
C GLY A 678 -39.01 16.42 8.56
N SER A 679 -37.77 15.97 8.36
CA SER A 679 -36.60 16.77 7.97
C SER A 679 -36.37 16.92 6.46
N VAL A 680 -37.29 16.46 5.59
CA VAL A 680 -37.06 16.41 4.13
C VAL A 680 -37.10 17.82 3.51
N VAL A 681 -35.95 18.31 3.05
CA VAL A 681 -35.79 19.65 2.45
C VAL A 681 -36.12 19.67 0.96
N CYS A 682 -37.06 20.50 0.48
CA CYS A 682 -37.39 20.59 -0.94
C CYS A 682 -36.42 21.50 -1.72
N LEU A 683 -35.71 20.94 -2.70
CA LEU A 683 -34.81 21.70 -3.58
C LEU A 683 -35.53 22.27 -4.81
N PRO A 684 -35.25 23.54 -5.18
CA PRO A 684 -35.74 24.12 -6.42
C PRO A 684 -35.02 23.50 -7.63
N LYS A 685 -35.65 23.56 -8.80
CA LYS A 685 -35.10 22.97 -10.05
C LYS A 685 -33.80 23.61 -10.52
N ASP A 686 -33.61 24.88 -10.21
CA ASP A 686 -32.45 25.70 -10.55
C ASP A 686 -31.46 25.85 -9.39
N PHE A 687 -31.52 24.93 -8.42
CA PHE A 687 -30.57 24.89 -7.31
C PHE A 687 -29.12 24.80 -7.80
N SER A 688 -28.26 25.61 -7.21
CA SER A 688 -26.81 25.58 -7.40
C SER A 688 -26.11 25.60 -6.05
N PHE A 689 -24.89 25.07 -6.01
CA PHE A 689 -23.99 25.30 -4.88
C PHE A 689 -23.23 26.62 -5.06
N PRO A 690 -22.63 27.15 -3.97
CA PRO A 690 -21.58 28.16 -4.10
C PRO A 690 -20.45 27.62 -4.99
N LYS A 691 -19.55 28.50 -5.43
CA LYS A 691 -18.38 28.08 -6.23
C LYS A 691 -17.37 27.32 -5.37
N LEU A 692 -17.68 26.06 -5.07
CA LEU A 692 -16.86 25.16 -4.28
C LEU A 692 -15.62 24.75 -5.09
N GLN A 693 -14.44 25.02 -4.53
CA GLN A 693 -13.17 24.60 -5.10
C GLN A 693 -12.89 23.14 -4.80
N ARG A 694 -13.26 22.67 -3.59
CA ARG A 694 -13.16 21.28 -3.18
C ARG A 694 -14.42 20.87 -2.44
N TYR A 695 -14.88 19.65 -2.69
CA TYR A 695 -15.97 19.10 -1.92
C TYR A 695 -15.91 17.58 -1.86
N ASP A 696 -16.40 17.01 -0.76
CA ASP A 696 -16.83 15.62 -0.68
C ASP A 696 -18.24 15.62 -0.09
N ILE A 697 -19.22 15.41 -0.96
CA ILE A 697 -20.62 15.49 -0.59
C ILE A 697 -21.16 14.09 -0.49
N ASN A 698 -21.63 13.73 0.70
CA ASN A 698 -22.15 12.42 0.97
C ASN A 698 -23.64 12.49 1.36
N LYS A 699 -24.42 11.55 0.83
CA LYS A 699 -25.76 11.24 1.30
C LYS A 699 -25.76 9.79 1.73
N ASP A 700 -25.59 9.55 3.02
CA ASP A 700 -25.69 8.22 3.62
C ASP A 700 -26.73 8.23 4.74
N ASP A 701 -27.55 7.17 4.78
CA ASP A 701 -28.47 6.87 5.88
C ASP A 701 -27.81 5.88 6.89
N SER A 702 -26.48 5.64 6.79
CA SER A 702 -25.75 4.70 7.65
C SER A 702 -24.51 5.30 8.32
N ASP A 703 -24.21 4.82 9.53
CA ASP A 703 -23.09 5.24 10.39
C ASP A 703 -21.67 4.88 9.86
N ASP A 704 -21.57 4.09 8.79
CA ASP A 704 -20.30 3.56 8.25
C ASP A 704 -19.64 4.46 7.17
N CYS A 705 -19.92 5.76 7.17
CA CYS A 705 -19.46 6.63 6.09
C CYS A 705 -18.01 7.12 6.26
N GLU A 706 -17.07 6.52 5.54
CA GLU A 706 -15.73 7.08 5.37
C GLU A 706 -15.76 8.25 4.37
N ILE A 707 -15.49 9.48 4.84
CA ILE A 707 -15.28 10.64 3.96
C ILE A 707 -14.01 10.42 3.13
N TYR A 708 -14.18 10.26 1.82
CA TYR A 708 -13.07 10.10 0.89
C TYR A 708 -12.50 11.49 0.59
N ARG A 709 -11.26 11.76 1.04
CA ARG A 709 -10.59 13.07 0.85
C ARG A 709 -10.12 13.33 -0.60
N GLY A 710 -10.91 12.93 -1.59
CA GLY A 710 -10.77 13.27 -3.00
C GLY A 710 -11.16 14.72 -3.27
N ILE A 711 -10.62 15.29 -4.35
CA ILE A 711 -11.03 16.62 -4.82
C ILE A 711 -12.37 16.45 -5.55
N ARG A 712 -13.31 17.38 -5.33
CA ARG A 712 -14.60 17.50 -6.07
C ARG A 712 -15.29 16.15 -6.29
N SER A 713 -15.60 15.49 -5.18
CA SER A 713 -16.17 14.15 -5.10
C SER A 713 -17.63 14.20 -4.68
N LEU A 714 -18.48 13.41 -5.35
CA LEU A 714 -19.90 13.31 -5.06
C LEU A 714 -20.27 11.85 -4.80
N TYR A 715 -20.73 11.56 -3.59
CA TYR A 715 -21.21 10.26 -3.16
C TYR A 715 -22.72 10.31 -2.89
N ILE A 716 -23.48 9.46 -3.58
CA ILE A 716 -24.94 9.40 -3.41
C ILE A 716 -25.35 7.95 -3.20
N LYS A 717 -25.96 7.67 -2.04
CA LYS A 717 -26.53 6.37 -1.70
C LYS A 717 -28.03 6.45 -1.45
N ASN A 718 -28.77 5.40 -1.81
CA ASN A 718 -30.19 5.21 -1.50
C ASN A 718 -31.15 6.36 -1.91
N ASN A 719 -30.82 7.15 -2.94
CA ASN A 719 -31.56 8.40 -3.24
C ASN A 719 -32.65 8.25 -4.34
N HIS A 720 -33.59 9.22 -4.41
CA HIS A 720 -34.58 9.35 -5.50
C HIS A 720 -33.94 9.89 -6.79
N PRO A 721 -34.46 9.57 -7.99
CA PRO A 721 -33.94 10.09 -9.26
C PRO A 721 -34.00 11.61 -9.31
N LYS A 722 -35.17 12.20 -9.03
CA LYS A 722 -35.36 13.65 -9.13
C LYS A 722 -34.39 14.41 -8.19
N ALA A 723 -34.16 13.86 -7.00
CA ALA A 723 -33.29 14.43 -5.98
C ALA A 723 -31.79 14.30 -6.32
N THR A 724 -31.37 13.16 -6.86
CA THR A 724 -30.01 12.92 -7.38
C THR A 724 -29.70 13.87 -8.54
N LEU A 725 -30.66 14.08 -9.45
CA LEU A 725 -30.48 14.90 -10.64
C LEU A 725 -30.22 16.37 -10.33
N VAL A 726 -30.89 16.94 -9.32
CA VAL A 726 -30.72 18.36 -8.96
C VAL A 726 -29.30 18.63 -8.46
N ILE A 727 -28.79 17.87 -7.50
CA ILE A 727 -27.42 18.06 -6.98
C ILE A 727 -26.35 17.69 -8.00
N PHE A 728 -26.56 16.61 -8.75
CA PHE A 728 -25.66 16.29 -9.85
C PHE A 728 -25.60 17.44 -10.87
N SER A 729 -26.75 18.00 -11.26
CA SER A 729 -26.82 19.13 -12.19
C SER A 729 -26.11 20.40 -11.68
N ALA A 730 -26.03 20.57 -10.36
CA ALA A 730 -25.34 21.69 -9.73
C ALA A 730 -23.80 21.54 -9.73
N LEU A 731 -23.27 20.32 -9.82
CA LEU A 731 -21.84 20.02 -9.57
C LEU A 731 -21.10 19.40 -10.76
N TYR A 732 -21.81 18.77 -11.70
CA TYR A 732 -21.21 17.99 -12.78
C TYR A 732 -20.13 18.69 -13.64
N PRO A 733 -20.12 20.02 -13.88
CA PRO A 733 -19.12 20.62 -14.76
C PRO A 733 -17.68 20.50 -14.25
N GLU A 734 -17.51 20.48 -12.92
CA GLU A 734 -16.20 20.43 -12.25
C GLU A 734 -16.00 19.11 -11.50
N LEU A 735 -16.94 18.17 -11.60
CA LEU A 735 -16.93 16.91 -10.85
C LEU A 735 -15.79 15.99 -11.31
N GLU A 736 -14.92 15.59 -10.38
CA GLU A 736 -13.80 14.70 -10.65
C GLU A 736 -14.11 13.24 -10.31
N ASN A 737 -14.87 12.99 -9.23
CA ASN A 737 -15.19 11.64 -8.79
C ASN A 737 -16.69 11.49 -8.52
N LEU A 738 -17.31 10.48 -9.11
CA LEU A 738 -18.73 10.18 -8.94
C LEU A 738 -18.91 8.76 -8.39
N TYR A 739 -19.57 8.65 -7.23
CA TYR A 739 -19.91 7.39 -6.59
C TYR A 739 -21.43 7.30 -6.39
N LEU A 740 -22.05 6.29 -6.98
CA LEU A 740 -23.48 6.08 -6.93
C LEU A 740 -23.78 4.67 -6.44
N ASN A 741 -24.59 4.56 -5.40
CA ASN A 741 -24.89 3.30 -4.75
C ASN A 741 -26.41 3.19 -4.47
N TRP A 742 -27.08 2.12 -4.92
CA TRP A 742 -28.50 1.87 -4.61
C TRP A 742 -29.46 3.00 -5.03
N VAL A 743 -29.17 3.75 -6.09
CA VAL A 743 -30.07 4.80 -6.60
C VAL A 743 -31.32 4.15 -7.20
N ARG A 744 -32.51 4.50 -6.68
CA ARG A 744 -33.79 3.88 -7.07
C ARG A 744 -34.53 4.72 -8.09
N GLY A 745 -35.26 4.10 -9.02
CA GLY A 745 -36.20 4.75 -9.95
C GLY A 745 -35.58 5.57 -11.10
N CYS A 746 -34.25 5.63 -11.20
CA CYS A 746 -33.55 6.52 -12.13
C CYS A 746 -33.18 5.73 -13.37
N GLN A 747 -33.79 6.04 -14.52
CA GLN A 747 -33.46 5.38 -15.79
C GLN A 747 -32.10 5.82 -16.31
N ASN A 748 -31.75 7.10 -16.17
CA ASN A 748 -30.46 7.64 -16.58
C ASN A 748 -29.91 8.59 -15.52
N ILE A 749 -28.64 8.43 -15.11
CA ILE A 749 -27.99 9.31 -14.13
C ILE A 749 -27.79 10.71 -14.71
N VAL A 750 -27.57 10.80 -16.03
CA VAL A 750 -27.31 12.05 -16.71
C VAL A 750 -28.33 12.30 -17.84
N PRO A 751 -29.43 13.04 -17.57
CA PRO A 751 -30.56 13.17 -18.48
C PRO A 751 -30.42 14.31 -19.49
N SER A 752 -29.49 15.26 -19.29
CA SER A 752 -29.04 16.24 -20.29
C SER A 752 -27.75 16.94 -19.84
N ILE A 753 -26.61 16.56 -20.41
CA ILE A 753 -25.40 17.39 -20.31
C ILE A 753 -25.49 18.47 -21.40
N ASP A 754 -25.19 19.71 -21.04
CA ASP A 754 -24.95 20.77 -22.01
C ASP A 754 -23.59 20.60 -22.73
N GLU A 755 -23.16 21.61 -23.49
CA GLU A 755 -21.89 21.56 -24.23
C GLU A 755 -20.64 21.40 -23.34
N ARG A 756 -20.76 21.56 -22.00
CA ARG A 756 -19.61 21.50 -21.08
C ARG A 756 -19.11 20.08 -20.81
N GLY A 757 -19.92 19.04 -21.00
CA GLY A 757 -19.46 17.66 -20.83
C GLY A 757 -19.23 17.23 -19.37
N LEU A 758 -18.76 15.99 -19.18
CA LEU A 758 -18.11 15.50 -17.95
C LEU A 758 -16.59 15.41 -18.18
N ASN A 759 -15.97 16.53 -18.55
CA ASN A 759 -14.59 16.53 -19.03
C ASN A 759 -13.56 16.43 -17.90
N GLU A 760 -13.94 16.81 -16.68
CA GLU A 760 -13.09 16.72 -15.48
C GLU A 760 -13.24 15.39 -14.75
N LEU A 761 -14.23 14.56 -15.12
CA LEU A 761 -14.50 13.28 -14.45
C LEU A 761 -13.35 12.30 -14.67
N THR A 762 -12.78 11.81 -13.57
CA THR A 762 -11.66 10.85 -13.53
C THR A 762 -12.11 9.48 -13.03
N ILE A 763 -13.03 9.42 -12.06
CA ILE A 763 -13.53 8.18 -11.46
C ILE A 763 -15.06 8.16 -11.51
N CYS A 764 -15.64 7.06 -11.98
CA CYS A 764 -17.08 6.84 -12.00
C CYS A 764 -17.44 5.44 -11.51
N HIS A 765 -18.03 5.34 -10.33
CA HIS A 765 -18.43 4.08 -9.69
C HIS A 765 -19.95 4.04 -9.56
N VAL A 766 -20.59 3.03 -10.15
CA VAL A 766 -22.05 2.86 -10.13
C VAL A 766 -22.40 1.44 -9.68
N THR A 767 -23.11 1.35 -8.55
CA THR A 767 -23.32 0.09 -7.83
C THR A 767 -24.78 -0.06 -7.41
N ASP A 768 -25.36 -1.24 -7.66
CA ASP A 768 -26.71 -1.65 -7.22
C ASP A 768 -27.88 -0.70 -7.60
N CYS A 769 -27.72 0.10 -8.65
CA CYS A 769 -28.77 0.98 -9.20
C CYS A 769 -29.72 0.20 -10.13
N LYS A 770 -30.77 -0.42 -9.56
CA LYS A 770 -31.62 -1.40 -10.25
C LYS A 770 -32.41 -0.86 -11.45
N ALA A 771 -32.82 0.40 -11.44
CA ALA A 771 -33.68 0.98 -12.48
C ALA A 771 -32.91 1.62 -13.65
N LEU A 772 -31.58 1.61 -13.59
CA LEU A 772 -30.73 2.33 -14.53
C LEU A 772 -30.66 1.62 -15.87
N GLU A 773 -31.15 2.28 -16.93
CA GLU A 773 -31.09 1.82 -18.32
C GLU A 773 -29.82 2.32 -19.03
N CYS A 774 -29.34 3.53 -18.71
CA CYS A 774 -27.99 3.97 -19.10
C CYS A 774 -27.32 4.89 -18.08
N ILE A 775 -25.98 4.96 -18.07
CA ILE A 775 -25.28 5.92 -17.19
C ILE A 775 -25.47 7.34 -17.73
N MET A 776 -25.19 7.55 -19.02
CA MET A 776 -25.30 8.85 -19.66
C MET A 776 -26.21 8.79 -20.89
N ASP A 777 -27.10 9.76 -21.02
CA ASP A 777 -27.90 10.00 -22.23
C ASP A 777 -27.49 11.31 -22.90
N ALA A 778 -26.66 11.20 -23.94
CA ALA A 778 -26.17 12.32 -24.74
C ALA A 778 -27.08 12.61 -25.95
N SER A 779 -28.28 12.02 -26.02
CA SER A 779 -29.18 12.20 -27.18
C SER A 779 -29.72 13.61 -27.39
N LYS A 780 -29.66 14.45 -26.36
CA LYS A 780 -30.12 15.85 -26.42
C LYS A 780 -28.99 16.86 -26.64
N SER A 781 -27.73 16.41 -26.78
CA SER A 781 -26.60 17.31 -27.00
C SER A 781 -26.75 18.02 -28.36
N PRO A 782 -26.63 19.36 -28.43
CA PRO A 782 -26.86 20.13 -29.66
C PRO A 782 -25.90 19.67 -30.76
N HIS A 783 -26.44 18.99 -31.76
CA HIS A 783 -25.69 18.59 -32.94
C HIS A 783 -25.26 19.83 -33.74
N GLY A 784 -23.95 20.02 -33.92
CA GLY A 784 -23.42 20.64 -35.13
C GLY A 784 -23.34 22.16 -35.22
N LYS A 785 -22.98 22.90 -34.16
CA LYS A 785 -22.61 24.33 -34.28
C LYS A 785 -21.40 24.80 -33.44
N SER A 786 -20.40 23.95 -33.21
CA SER A 786 -19.07 24.37 -32.73
C SER A 786 -18.14 23.15 -32.80
N GLY A 787 -16.85 23.33 -33.07
CA GLY A 787 -15.89 22.23 -33.20
C GLY A 787 -15.88 21.31 -31.97
N ASN A 788 -16.00 19.99 -32.21
CA ASN A 788 -15.77 18.86 -31.29
C ASN A 788 -15.56 19.18 -29.80
N PRO A 789 -16.61 19.27 -28.96
CA PRO A 789 -16.44 19.01 -27.53
C PRO A 789 -16.29 17.50 -27.32
N VAL A 790 -15.09 17.07 -26.94
CA VAL A 790 -14.76 15.67 -26.60
C VAL A 790 -15.15 15.40 -25.15
N MET A 791 -16.15 14.55 -24.90
CA MET A 791 -16.62 14.20 -23.55
C MET A 791 -15.82 13.05 -22.93
N LEU A 792 -15.67 13.05 -21.60
CA LEU A 792 -15.04 11.98 -20.79
C LEU A 792 -13.56 11.72 -21.04
N SER A 793 -12.85 12.68 -21.65
CA SER A 793 -11.44 12.51 -22.05
C SER A 793 -10.46 12.27 -20.90
N ARG A 794 -10.82 12.57 -19.65
CA ARG A 794 -10.02 12.35 -18.43
C ARG A 794 -10.46 11.15 -17.58
N LEU A 795 -11.54 10.46 -17.98
CA LEU A 795 -12.04 9.31 -17.22
C LEU A 795 -10.98 8.21 -17.21
N ALA A 796 -10.48 7.86 -16.03
CA ALA A 796 -9.42 6.90 -15.80
C ALA A 796 -9.95 5.56 -15.27
N GLU A 797 -11.00 5.60 -14.45
CA GLU A 797 -11.61 4.43 -13.83
C GLU A 797 -13.13 4.43 -14.00
N LEU A 798 -13.66 3.30 -14.49
CA LEU A 798 -15.09 3.04 -14.57
C LEU A 798 -15.42 1.70 -13.92
N TYR A 799 -16.15 1.75 -12.81
CA TYR A 799 -16.60 0.56 -12.08
C TYR A 799 -18.12 0.47 -12.08
N MET A 800 -18.64 -0.68 -12.52
CA MET A 800 -20.07 -0.95 -12.59
C MET A 800 -20.41 -2.31 -11.99
N ARG A 801 -21.36 -2.33 -11.06
CA ARG A 801 -21.84 -3.58 -10.46
C ARG A 801 -23.33 -3.56 -10.17
N GLY A 802 -24.03 -4.65 -10.49
CA GLY A 802 -25.40 -4.85 -10.03
C GLY A 802 -26.42 -3.93 -10.71
N LEU A 803 -26.29 -3.72 -12.02
CA LEU A 803 -27.15 -2.86 -12.83
C LEU A 803 -28.04 -3.70 -13.77
N PRO A 804 -29.09 -4.38 -13.26
CA PRO A 804 -29.86 -5.37 -14.03
C PRO A 804 -30.55 -4.80 -15.27
N GLU A 805 -31.05 -3.56 -15.22
CA GLU A 805 -31.76 -2.91 -16.33
C GLU A 805 -30.85 -2.17 -17.32
N LEU A 806 -29.53 -2.15 -17.08
CA LEU A 806 -28.57 -1.40 -17.90
C LEU A 806 -28.51 -1.99 -19.31
N LYS A 807 -28.90 -1.18 -20.30
CA LYS A 807 -28.87 -1.51 -21.73
C LYS A 807 -27.69 -0.87 -22.44
N TRP A 808 -27.30 0.33 -22.00
CA TRP A 808 -26.19 1.09 -22.58
C TRP A 808 -25.36 1.72 -21.47
N ILE A 809 -24.03 1.68 -21.57
CA ILE A 809 -23.21 2.53 -20.70
C ILE A 809 -23.42 3.99 -21.13
N TRP A 810 -23.32 4.24 -22.44
CA TRP A 810 -23.51 5.55 -23.06
C TRP A 810 -24.57 5.50 -24.15
N LYS A 811 -25.61 6.33 -24.05
CA LYS A 811 -26.68 6.43 -25.03
C LYS A 811 -26.51 7.71 -25.86
N ALA A 812 -26.05 7.60 -27.12
CA ALA A 812 -25.80 8.76 -27.99
C ALA A 812 -26.18 8.48 -29.48
N PRO A 813 -26.82 9.43 -30.20
CA PRO A 813 -27.07 9.36 -31.65
C PRO A 813 -25.82 9.58 -32.52
N ALA A 814 -24.80 10.24 -31.97
CA ALA A 814 -23.52 10.52 -32.64
C ALA A 814 -22.38 9.99 -31.77
N GLN A 815 -21.87 8.81 -32.14
CA GLN A 815 -20.92 8.02 -31.32
C GLN A 815 -19.52 8.65 -31.24
N HIS A 816 -19.23 9.65 -32.07
CA HIS A 816 -17.94 10.35 -32.15
C HIS A 816 -17.68 11.40 -31.03
N VAL A 817 -18.62 11.62 -30.11
CA VAL A 817 -18.51 12.67 -29.06
C VAL A 817 -17.80 12.19 -27.80
N ILE A 818 -17.76 10.88 -27.56
CA ILE A 818 -17.17 10.28 -26.34
C ILE A 818 -15.75 9.80 -26.65
N SER A 819 -14.77 10.32 -25.92
CA SER A 819 -13.38 9.81 -25.95
C SER A 819 -12.99 9.29 -24.59
N LEU A 820 -12.47 8.06 -24.56
CA LEU A 820 -12.03 7.36 -23.35
C LEU A 820 -10.49 7.21 -23.35
N GLN A 821 -9.79 8.21 -23.88
CA GLN A 821 -8.33 8.20 -24.07
C GLN A 821 -7.50 8.02 -22.80
N SER A 822 -8.06 8.40 -21.65
CA SER A 822 -7.39 8.27 -20.34
C SER A 822 -7.86 7.04 -19.57
N LEU A 823 -8.81 6.25 -20.09
CA LEU A 823 -9.38 5.12 -19.36
C LEU A 823 -8.34 4.02 -19.22
N THR A 824 -7.97 3.69 -17.98
CA THR A 824 -6.99 2.65 -17.64
C THR A 824 -7.64 1.40 -17.08
N GLU A 825 -8.73 1.55 -16.33
CA GLU A 825 -9.39 0.44 -15.61
C GLU A 825 -10.89 0.45 -15.93
N LEU A 826 -11.40 -0.70 -16.38
CA LEU A 826 -12.83 -0.93 -16.57
C LEU A 826 -13.24 -2.24 -15.90
N SER A 827 -14.23 -2.18 -15.01
CA SER A 827 -14.88 -3.36 -14.43
C SER A 827 -16.39 -3.29 -14.59
N VAL A 828 -16.98 -4.31 -15.21
CA VAL A 828 -18.43 -4.41 -15.44
C VAL A 828 -18.92 -5.73 -14.89
N SER A 829 -19.81 -5.69 -13.91
CA SER A 829 -20.30 -6.92 -13.29
C SER A 829 -21.80 -6.92 -13.02
N TRP A 830 -22.43 -8.07 -13.17
CA TRP A 830 -23.85 -8.27 -12.84
C TRP A 830 -24.83 -7.35 -13.62
N CYS A 831 -24.47 -6.93 -14.84
CA CYS A 831 -25.32 -6.13 -15.73
C CYS A 831 -26.08 -7.04 -16.72
N LYS A 832 -27.32 -7.42 -16.38
CA LYS A 832 -28.01 -8.53 -17.06
C LYS A 832 -28.58 -8.19 -18.44
N ASN A 833 -28.90 -6.93 -18.72
CA ASN A 833 -29.48 -6.47 -19.98
C ASN A 833 -28.48 -5.87 -20.97
N LEU A 834 -27.21 -5.76 -20.59
CA LEU A 834 -26.16 -5.18 -21.42
C LEU A 834 -25.79 -6.15 -22.54
N THR A 835 -25.89 -5.72 -23.80
CA THR A 835 -25.57 -6.55 -24.98
C THR A 835 -24.18 -6.27 -25.57
N TYR A 836 -23.68 -5.04 -25.42
CA TYR A 836 -22.30 -4.64 -25.75
C TYR A 836 -21.80 -3.56 -24.78
N ILE A 837 -20.47 -3.36 -24.70
CA ILE A 837 -19.86 -2.34 -23.81
C ILE A 837 -19.51 -1.08 -24.60
N PHE A 838 -18.83 -1.22 -25.73
CA PHE A 838 -18.32 -0.11 -26.53
C PHE A 838 -18.84 -0.16 -27.97
N THR A 839 -18.94 1.01 -28.59
CA THR A 839 -18.96 1.11 -30.06
C THR A 839 -17.54 1.05 -30.61
N LEU A 840 -17.36 0.78 -31.90
CA LEU A 840 -16.02 0.73 -32.50
C LEU A 840 -15.27 2.07 -32.37
N SER A 841 -15.93 3.20 -32.59
CA SER A 841 -15.41 4.55 -32.36
C SER A 841 -14.93 4.79 -30.92
N GLN A 842 -15.68 4.34 -29.92
CA GLN A 842 -15.28 4.43 -28.51
C GLN A 842 -14.07 3.53 -28.23
N ALA A 843 -14.08 2.30 -28.74
CA ALA A 843 -13.01 1.33 -28.53
C ALA A 843 -11.67 1.81 -29.12
N ARG A 844 -11.68 2.51 -30.25
CA ARG A 844 -10.48 3.14 -30.85
C ARG A 844 -9.83 4.18 -29.95
N SER A 845 -10.59 4.81 -29.04
CA SER A 845 -10.05 5.79 -28.09
C SER A 845 -9.36 5.14 -26.89
N LEU A 846 -9.51 3.83 -26.63
CA LEU A 846 -9.01 3.12 -25.44
C LEU A 846 -7.49 2.84 -25.49
N VAL A 847 -6.68 3.82 -25.85
CA VAL A 847 -5.23 3.68 -26.03
C VAL A 847 -4.46 3.47 -24.71
N GLN A 848 -5.02 3.89 -23.58
CA GLN A 848 -4.44 3.74 -22.25
C GLN A 848 -5.05 2.61 -21.41
N LEU A 849 -6.02 1.86 -21.94
CA LEU A 849 -6.70 0.80 -21.19
C LEU A 849 -5.72 -0.30 -20.81
N LYS A 850 -5.56 -0.54 -19.51
CA LYS A 850 -4.65 -1.55 -18.93
C LYS A 850 -5.37 -2.79 -18.48
N SER A 851 -6.62 -2.66 -18.04
CA SER A 851 -7.38 -3.70 -17.38
C SER A 851 -8.85 -3.65 -17.81
N LEU A 852 -9.35 -4.78 -18.30
CA LEU A 852 -10.73 -4.98 -18.66
C LEU A 852 -11.27 -6.23 -17.97
N GLU A 853 -12.18 -6.04 -17.01
CA GLU A 853 -12.84 -7.12 -16.31
C GLU A 853 -14.36 -7.08 -16.54
N VAL A 854 -14.93 -8.20 -17.00
CA VAL A 854 -16.37 -8.33 -17.24
C VAL A 854 -16.87 -9.62 -16.63
N SER A 855 -17.89 -9.56 -15.79
CA SER A 855 -18.43 -10.76 -15.15
C SER A 855 -19.95 -10.78 -14.93
N HIS A 856 -20.56 -11.95 -15.01
CA HIS A 856 -21.99 -12.14 -14.73
C HIS A 856 -22.96 -11.26 -15.55
N CYS A 857 -22.57 -10.84 -16.76
CA CYS A 857 -23.39 -10.08 -17.72
C CYS A 857 -24.07 -11.04 -18.72
N LYS A 858 -25.28 -11.49 -18.39
CA LYS A 858 -25.91 -12.67 -19.04
C LYS A 858 -26.32 -12.49 -20.50
N ARG A 859 -26.56 -11.26 -20.97
CA ARG A 859 -26.98 -10.96 -22.36
C ARG A 859 -25.87 -10.34 -23.20
N LEU A 860 -24.65 -10.26 -22.67
CA LEU A 860 -23.54 -9.62 -23.36
C LEU A 860 -23.10 -10.51 -24.52
N GLU A 861 -23.27 -10.01 -25.75
CA GLU A 861 -22.97 -10.74 -27.00
C GLU A 861 -21.55 -10.45 -27.51
N CYS A 862 -21.10 -9.20 -27.39
CA CYS A 862 -19.76 -8.76 -27.74
C CYS A 862 -19.26 -7.65 -26.80
N ILE A 863 -17.96 -7.36 -26.82
CA ILE A 863 -17.41 -6.21 -26.07
C ILE A 863 -17.54 -4.94 -26.90
N VAL A 864 -17.22 -5.01 -28.19
CA VAL A 864 -17.23 -3.90 -29.15
C VAL A 864 -18.23 -4.19 -30.27
N GLU A 865 -19.19 -3.29 -30.47
CA GLU A 865 -20.18 -3.37 -31.54
C GLU A 865 -19.85 -2.39 -32.68
N ALA A 866 -19.56 -2.94 -33.86
CA ALA A 866 -19.20 -2.23 -35.08
C ALA A 866 -20.40 -1.77 -35.92
N LYS A 867 -21.59 -2.37 -35.77
CA LYS A 867 -22.76 -2.08 -36.62
C LYS A 867 -23.24 -0.64 -36.56
N PHE A 868 -22.93 0.12 -35.51
CA PHE A 868 -23.55 1.43 -35.30
C PHE A 868 -22.74 2.64 -35.83
N ASP A 869 -21.57 2.44 -36.48
CA ASP A 869 -20.70 3.51 -37.02
C ASP A 869 -20.95 3.81 -38.53
N HIS A 870 -22.20 3.78 -39.00
CA HIS A 870 -22.59 3.94 -40.42
C HIS A 870 -22.26 5.29 -41.12
N ASN A 871 -21.49 6.19 -40.50
CA ASN A 871 -21.11 7.50 -41.05
C ASN A 871 -19.64 7.60 -41.48
N GLU A 872 -18.83 6.55 -41.33
CA GLU A 872 -17.53 6.53 -42.00
C GLU A 872 -17.78 6.25 -43.49
N ARG A 873 -17.57 7.30 -44.31
CA ARG A 873 -17.43 7.18 -45.77
C ARG A 873 -16.63 5.93 -46.07
N GLU A 874 -17.17 5.07 -46.93
CA GLU A 874 -16.49 3.97 -47.60
C GLU A 874 -14.98 4.25 -47.73
N ILE A 875 -14.19 3.73 -46.81
CA ILE A 875 -12.83 3.35 -47.17
C ILE A 875 -13.07 2.09 -47.99
N SER A 876 -12.84 2.27 -49.28
CA SER A 876 -13.04 1.28 -50.32
C SER A 876 -12.45 -0.07 -49.94
N VAL A 877 -13.26 -1.08 -50.21
CA VAL A 877 -12.99 -2.51 -50.26
C VAL A 877 -11.59 -2.81 -50.80
N GLY A 878 -10.79 -3.49 -49.98
CA GLY A 878 -9.61 -4.23 -50.38
C GLY A 878 -9.26 -5.27 -49.33
N ASP A 879 -9.81 -6.49 -49.46
CA ASP A 879 -9.42 -7.79 -48.88
C ASP A 879 -8.60 -7.82 -47.56
N GLY A 880 -8.91 -6.94 -46.60
CA GLY A 880 -8.12 -6.77 -45.38
C GLY A 880 -9.01 -6.53 -44.18
N ASN A 881 -9.13 -7.56 -43.35
CA ASN A 881 -9.57 -7.50 -41.97
C ASN A 881 -9.03 -6.24 -41.23
N ILE A 882 -9.91 -5.36 -40.72
CA ILE A 882 -9.50 -4.12 -40.04
C ILE A 882 -9.19 -4.42 -38.55
N ILE A 883 -8.01 -4.03 -38.08
CA ILE A 883 -7.49 -4.33 -36.74
C ILE A 883 -7.87 -3.24 -35.73
N LEU A 884 -8.44 -3.62 -34.59
CA LEU A 884 -8.61 -2.78 -33.40
C LEU A 884 -7.47 -3.05 -32.42
N ALA A 885 -6.53 -2.11 -32.28
CA ALA A 885 -5.41 -2.25 -31.35
C ALA A 885 -5.73 -1.65 -29.97
N LEU A 886 -5.55 -2.45 -28.91
CA LEU A 886 -5.56 -2.00 -27.51
C LEU A 886 -4.14 -2.14 -26.93
N PRO A 887 -3.24 -1.19 -27.22
CA PRO A 887 -1.80 -1.37 -27.07
C PRO A 887 -1.33 -1.46 -25.61
N SER A 888 -2.11 -0.92 -24.68
CA SER A 888 -1.77 -0.87 -23.26
C SER A 888 -2.43 -1.97 -22.43
N LEU A 889 -3.29 -2.81 -23.04
CA LEU A 889 -4.10 -3.79 -22.31
C LEU A 889 -3.20 -4.91 -21.79
N ARG A 890 -3.08 -5.00 -20.46
CA ARG A 890 -2.27 -6.01 -19.75
C ARG A 890 -3.11 -7.12 -19.15
N LYS A 891 -4.36 -6.83 -18.81
CA LYS A 891 -5.23 -7.75 -18.08
C LYS A 891 -6.62 -7.82 -18.70
N LEU A 892 -7.04 -9.02 -19.05
CA LEU A 892 -8.35 -9.30 -19.63
C LEU A 892 -9.01 -10.45 -18.86
N ARG A 893 -10.14 -10.16 -18.20
CA ARG A 893 -10.89 -11.18 -17.44
C ARG A 893 -12.35 -11.21 -17.83
N PHE A 894 -12.82 -12.34 -18.34
CA PHE A 894 -14.23 -12.59 -18.67
C PHE A 894 -14.75 -13.79 -17.89
N LYS A 895 -15.78 -13.59 -17.06
CA LYS A 895 -16.34 -14.65 -16.20
C LYS A 895 -17.86 -14.73 -16.26
N TYR A 896 -18.42 -15.91 -16.43
CA TYR A 896 -19.87 -16.14 -16.42
C TYR A 896 -20.63 -15.28 -17.45
N LEU A 897 -20.19 -15.34 -18.71
CA LEU A 897 -20.77 -14.62 -19.85
C LEU A 897 -21.33 -15.62 -20.88
N PRO A 898 -22.54 -16.17 -20.64
CA PRO A 898 -23.09 -17.28 -21.44
C PRO A 898 -23.40 -16.93 -22.89
N GLU A 899 -23.67 -15.66 -23.19
CA GLU A 899 -24.03 -15.17 -24.52
C GLU A 899 -22.87 -14.53 -25.28
N LEU A 900 -21.67 -14.41 -24.68
CA LEU A 900 -20.54 -13.75 -25.32
C LEU A 900 -20.00 -14.60 -26.47
N ILE A 901 -20.04 -14.06 -27.69
CA ILE A 901 -19.63 -14.73 -28.93
C ILE A 901 -18.21 -14.34 -29.34
N SER A 902 -17.86 -13.06 -29.24
CA SER A 902 -16.57 -12.52 -29.69
C SER A 902 -16.21 -11.22 -28.97
N PHE A 903 -14.95 -10.77 -29.11
CA PHE A 903 -14.55 -9.46 -28.59
C PHE A 903 -15.16 -8.32 -29.41
N CYS A 904 -14.97 -8.31 -30.73
CA CYS A 904 -15.59 -7.38 -31.67
C CYS A 904 -16.72 -8.06 -32.45
N SER A 905 -17.78 -7.32 -32.81
CA SER A 905 -18.74 -7.78 -33.80
C SER A 905 -18.18 -7.66 -35.24
N GLU A 906 -18.70 -8.48 -36.16
CA GLU A 906 -18.30 -8.53 -37.59
C GLU A 906 -16.84 -8.97 -37.84
N ASN A 907 -16.30 -8.73 -39.04
CA ASN A 907 -14.93 -9.13 -39.45
C ASN A 907 -13.82 -8.22 -38.87
N TYR A 908 -14.02 -7.66 -37.68
CA TYR A 908 -13.02 -6.89 -36.94
C TYR A 908 -12.33 -7.79 -35.93
N TYR A 909 -11.01 -7.63 -35.77
CA TYR A 909 -10.23 -8.40 -34.81
C TYR A 909 -9.52 -7.45 -33.87
N SER A 910 -9.42 -7.86 -32.61
CA SER A 910 -8.75 -7.09 -31.58
C SER A 910 -7.32 -7.57 -31.38
N THR A 911 -6.38 -6.65 -31.14
CA THR A 911 -5.00 -7.00 -30.79
C THR A 911 -4.61 -6.45 -29.43
N TRP A 912 -3.96 -7.30 -28.63
CA TRP A 912 -3.58 -6.99 -27.25
C TRP A 912 -2.07 -7.18 -27.04
N PRO A 913 -1.22 -6.33 -27.66
CA PRO A 913 0.23 -6.57 -27.71
C PRO A 913 0.97 -6.40 -26.38
N ALA A 914 0.28 -5.99 -25.31
CA ALA A 914 0.82 -5.87 -23.96
C ALA A 914 0.18 -6.86 -22.97
N LEU A 915 -0.61 -7.85 -23.44
CA LEU A 915 -1.37 -8.72 -22.55
C LEU A 915 -0.46 -9.62 -21.73
N GLU A 916 -0.61 -9.56 -20.42
CA GLU A 916 0.12 -10.34 -19.43
C GLU A 916 -0.79 -11.36 -18.74
N GLU A 917 -2.09 -11.08 -18.61
CA GLU A 917 -3.07 -11.94 -17.95
C GLU A 917 -4.34 -12.09 -18.80
N LEU A 918 -4.67 -13.35 -19.10
CA LEU A 918 -5.92 -13.75 -19.74
C LEU A 918 -6.66 -14.77 -18.85
N ASP A 919 -7.85 -14.40 -18.37
CA ASP A 919 -8.70 -15.26 -17.52
C ASP A 919 -10.12 -15.34 -18.12
N LEU A 920 -10.45 -16.47 -18.72
CA LEU A 920 -11.74 -16.74 -19.36
C LEU A 920 -12.43 -17.89 -18.59
N ALA A 921 -13.58 -17.63 -17.98
CA ALA A 921 -14.33 -18.66 -17.24
C ALA A 921 -15.82 -18.61 -17.59
N SER A 922 -16.42 -19.76 -17.88
CA SER A 922 -17.86 -19.90 -18.16
C SER A 922 -18.34 -18.95 -19.27
N CYS A 923 -17.62 -18.95 -20.40
CA CYS A 923 -17.97 -18.24 -21.64
C CYS A 923 -18.15 -19.26 -22.80
N PRO A 924 -19.21 -20.09 -22.78
CA PRO A 924 -19.35 -21.27 -23.64
C PRO A 924 -19.51 -20.94 -25.13
N LYS A 925 -20.02 -19.75 -25.47
CA LYS A 925 -20.22 -19.30 -26.87
C LYS A 925 -19.03 -18.50 -27.42
N LEU A 926 -18.01 -18.24 -26.60
CA LEU A 926 -16.88 -17.42 -27.01
C LEU A 926 -16.06 -18.17 -28.05
N THR A 927 -15.95 -17.58 -29.23
CA THR A 927 -15.15 -18.07 -30.34
C THR A 927 -14.01 -17.09 -30.60
N VAL A 928 -12.86 -17.63 -30.98
CA VAL A 928 -11.74 -16.86 -31.52
C VAL A 928 -11.49 -17.38 -32.92
N ASN A 929 -11.57 -16.50 -33.91
CA ASN A 929 -11.26 -16.86 -35.28
C ASN A 929 -9.74 -17.09 -35.43
N SER A 930 -9.35 -17.90 -36.42
CA SER A 930 -7.94 -18.26 -36.63
C SER A 930 -7.04 -17.06 -36.93
N THR A 931 -7.55 -16.04 -37.63
CA THR A 931 -6.76 -14.85 -38.00
C THR A 931 -6.45 -13.95 -36.80
N GLU A 932 -7.40 -13.75 -35.88
CA GLU A 932 -7.23 -13.03 -34.62
C GLU A 932 -6.29 -13.78 -33.70
N LEU A 933 -6.39 -15.11 -33.66
CA LEU A 933 -5.46 -15.96 -32.94
C LEU A 933 -4.04 -15.82 -33.51
N GLU A 934 -3.85 -15.90 -34.83
CA GLU A 934 -2.55 -15.76 -35.50
C GLU A 934 -1.91 -14.39 -35.25
N VAL A 935 -2.68 -13.31 -35.37
CA VAL A 935 -2.18 -11.95 -35.15
C VAL A 935 -1.81 -11.75 -33.67
N ASN A 936 -2.63 -12.24 -32.73
CA ASN A 936 -2.31 -12.13 -31.31
C ASN A 936 -1.19 -13.06 -30.87
N LEU A 937 -1.04 -14.25 -31.47
CA LEU A 937 0.00 -15.23 -31.15
C LEU A 937 1.42 -14.64 -31.22
N GLN A 938 1.70 -13.81 -32.22
CA GLN A 938 2.98 -13.12 -32.36
C GLN A 938 3.28 -12.20 -31.18
N CYS A 939 2.26 -11.59 -30.57
CA CYS A 939 2.44 -10.67 -29.45
C CYS A 939 2.28 -11.33 -28.07
N LEU A 940 1.39 -12.31 -27.95
CA LEU A 940 1.09 -13.02 -26.70
C LEU A 940 2.26 -13.88 -26.23
N GLY A 941 3.00 -14.51 -27.16
CA GLY A 941 4.11 -15.41 -26.86
C GLY A 941 5.23 -14.80 -26.00
N GLU A 942 5.44 -13.49 -26.11
CA GLU A 942 6.51 -12.77 -25.40
C GLU A 942 6.08 -12.13 -24.08
N LYS A 943 4.78 -11.93 -23.80
CA LYS A 943 4.35 -11.17 -22.61
C LYS A 943 3.36 -11.88 -21.70
N LEU A 944 2.64 -12.88 -22.20
CA LEU A 944 1.62 -13.57 -21.44
C LEU A 944 2.25 -14.36 -20.28
N ARG A 945 1.82 -14.05 -19.04
CA ARG A 945 2.28 -14.66 -17.79
C ARG A 945 1.23 -15.57 -17.18
N ILE A 946 -0.05 -15.23 -17.31
CA ILE A 946 -1.15 -15.99 -16.72
C ILE A 946 -2.16 -16.30 -17.81
N LEU A 947 -2.46 -17.58 -17.99
CA LEU A 947 -3.52 -18.07 -18.87
C LEU A 947 -4.45 -18.98 -18.06
N LYS A 948 -5.71 -18.56 -17.88
CA LYS A 948 -6.75 -19.33 -17.22
C LYS A 948 -7.94 -19.47 -18.14
N VAL A 949 -8.36 -20.70 -18.42
CA VAL A 949 -9.50 -20.99 -19.29
C VAL A 949 -10.37 -22.07 -18.65
N GLY A 950 -11.63 -21.75 -18.38
CA GLY A 950 -12.59 -22.64 -17.74
C GLY A 950 -13.94 -22.61 -18.45
N GLU A 951 -14.56 -23.77 -18.73
CA GLU A 951 -15.95 -23.82 -19.24
C GLU A 951 -16.17 -23.00 -20.55
N CYS A 952 -15.17 -22.92 -21.42
CA CYS A 952 -15.20 -22.21 -22.71
C CYS A 952 -15.13 -23.20 -23.88
N PHE A 953 -16.17 -24.01 -24.06
CA PHE A 953 -16.11 -25.23 -24.87
C PHE A 953 -15.68 -25.04 -26.34
N LEU A 954 -16.01 -23.89 -26.95
CA LEU A 954 -15.61 -23.58 -28.34
C LEU A 954 -14.13 -23.20 -28.49
N LEU A 955 -13.39 -23.03 -27.39
CA LEU A 955 -11.95 -22.79 -27.40
C LEU A 955 -11.13 -24.09 -27.25
N SER A 956 -11.78 -25.26 -27.28
CA SER A 956 -11.10 -26.55 -27.09
C SER A 956 -10.01 -26.81 -28.14
N ASP A 957 -10.18 -26.35 -29.38
CA ASP A 957 -9.12 -26.45 -30.41
C ASP A 957 -8.16 -25.24 -30.37
N THR A 958 -8.66 -24.07 -29.96
CA THR A 958 -7.91 -22.82 -29.92
C THR A 958 -6.81 -22.84 -28.85
N ILE A 959 -7.08 -23.36 -27.65
CA ILE A 959 -6.10 -23.34 -26.55
C ILE A 959 -4.88 -24.23 -26.85
N PRO A 960 -5.03 -25.49 -27.31
CA PRO A 960 -3.88 -26.29 -27.76
C PRO A 960 -3.11 -25.61 -28.90
N ALA A 961 -3.81 -25.00 -29.88
CA ALA A 961 -3.18 -24.25 -30.96
C ALA A 961 -2.40 -23.02 -30.46
N LEU A 962 -2.87 -22.34 -29.41
CA LEU A 962 -2.15 -21.24 -28.76
C LEU A 962 -0.87 -21.73 -28.06
N LEU A 963 -0.95 -22.89 -27.40
CA LEU A 963 0.16 -23.48 -26.64
C LEU A 963 1.21 -24.16 -27.53
N LYS A 964 0.84 -24.53 -28.76
CA LYS A 964 1.68 -25.24 -29.73
C LYS A 964 3.07 -24.62 -29.99
N HIS A 965 3.15 -23.29 -30.01
CA HIS A 965 4.40 -22.57 -30.28
C HIS A 965 5.25 -22.29 -29.03
N GLY A 966 4.75 -22.64 -27.84
CA GLY A 966 5.37 -22.36 -26.56
C GLY A 966 5.22 -20.90 -26.11
N LEU A 967 4.88 -20.69 -24.84
CA LEU A 967 4.76 -19.37 -24.23
C LEU A 967 5.93 -19.17 -23.25
N LYS A 968 6.95 -18.41 -23.67
CA LYS A 968 8.25 -18.34 -22.98
C LYS A 968 8.16 -17.74 -21.57
N ASN A 969 7.26 -16.76 -21.39
CA ASN A 969 7.08 -16.03 -20.14
C ASN A 969 5.86 -16.48 -19.32
N LEU A 970 5.18 -17.55 -19.74
CA LEU A 970 4.03 -18.08 -19.02
C LEU A 970 4.46 -18.64 -17.66
N GLU A 971 3.86 -18.13 -16.59
CA GLU A 971 4.13 -18.51 -15.21
C GLU A 971 3.01 -19.38 -14.63
N GLU A 972 1.76 -19.17 -15.04
CA GLU A 972 0.59 -19.92 -14.57
C GLU A 972 -0.33 -20.32 -15.73
N LEU A 973 -0.64 -21.61 -15.81
CA LEU A 973 -1.60 -22.19 -16.75
C LEU A 973 -2.69 -22.92 -15.98
N GLY A 974 -3.94 -22.48 -16.14
CA GLY A 974 -5.11 -23.15 -15.58
C GLY A 974 -6.11 -23.51 -16.66
N ILE A 975 -6.45 -24.79 -16.78
CA ILE A 975 -7.42 -25.29 -17.76
C ILE A 975 -8.48 -26.08 -17.00
N ARG A 976 -9.76 -25.70 -17.16
CA ARG A 976 -10.87 -26.33 -16.46
C ARG A 976 -12.03 -26.66 -17.40
N GLU A 977 -12.62 -27.84 -17.26
CA GLU A 977 -13.87 -28.23 -17.94
C GLU A 977 -13.86 -27.96 -19.47
N LEU A 978 -12.73 -28.24 -20.13
CA LEU A 978 -12.56 -28.14 -21.59
C LEU A 978 -12.51 -29.52 -22.25
N GLY A 979 -13.06 -29.63 -23.47
CA GLY A 979 -13.09 -30.85 -24.27
C GLY A 979 -11.79 -31.09 -25.04
N VAL A 980 -10.68 -31.16 -24.31
CA VAL A 980 -9.34 -31.35 -24.90
C VAL A 980 -8.83 -32.75 -24.66
N GLN A 981 -8.37 -33.43 -25.72
CA GLN A 981 -7.72 -34.73 -25.61
C GLN A 981 -6.24 -34.63 -25.26
N VAL A 982 -5.58 -33.57 -25.77
CA VAL A 982 -4.16 -33.25 -25.58
C VAL A 982 -4.03 -31.74 -25.40
N ILE A 983 -3.27 -31.30 -24.39
CA ILE A 983 -3.08 -29.87 -24.10
C ILE A 983 -1.90 -29.30 -24.88
N PHE A 984 -0.75 -29.99 -24.82
CA PHE A 984 0.49 -29.52 -25.43
C PHE A 984 0.75 -30.24 -26.76
N GLN A 985 0.36 -29.60 -27.87
CA GLN A 985 0.65 -30.06 -29.22
C GLN A 985 1.99 -29.49 -29.70
N VAL A 986 3.11 -30.06 -29.25
CA VAL A 986 4.44 -29.50 -29.54
C VAL A 986 4.85 -29.75 -31.00
N GLU A 987 5.09 -28.69 -31.77
CA GLU A 987 5.68 -28.79 -33.12
C GLU A 987 7.19 -28.51 -33.13
N ALA A 988 7.92 -29.27 -33.94
CA ALA A 988 9.37 -29.13 -34.13
C ALA A 988 9.69 -27.88 -34.97
N ILE A 989 9.72 -26.68 -34.36
CA ILE A 989 10.30 -25.51 -35.02
C ILE A 989 11.82 -25.60 -34.89
N ILE A 990 12.43 -26.39 -35.78
CA ILE A 990 13.88 -26.52 -35.90
C ILE A 990 14.37 -25.37 -36.78
N ALA A 991 14.89 -24.32 -36.17
CA ALA A 991 15.99 -23.59 -36.78
C ALA A 991 17.27 -24.36 -36.41
N GLU A 992 18.00 -24.86 -37.42
CA GLU A 992 19.23 -25.65 -37.21
C GLU A 992 20.16 -24.96 -36.20
N GLY A 993 20.29 -25.52 -34.99
CA GLY A 993 21.28 -25.10 -33.99
C GLY A 993 20.78 -24.34 -32.74
N GLN A 994 19.47 -24.14 -32.50
CA GLN A 994 18.97 -23.54 -31.23
C GLN A 994 18.09 -24.50 -30.40
N GLU A 995 18.47 -24.75 -29.14
CA GLU A 995 17.64 -25.41 -28.11
C GLU A 995 16.52 -24.46 -27.63
N ASN A 996 15.41 -24.39 -28.36
CA ASN A 996 14.25 -23.62 -27.90
C ASN A 996 13.41 -24.42 -26.90
N LYS A 997 13.72 -24.28 -25.61
CA LYS A 997 12.89 -24.82 -24.51
C LYS A 997 11.52 -24.14 -24.48
N LEU A 998 10.45 -24.92 -24.62
CA LEU A 998 9.05 -24.48 -24.50
C LEU A 998 8.63 -24.43 -23.02
N PHE A 999 7.95 -23.36 -22.60
CA PHE A 999 7.45 -23.12 -21.23
C PHE A 999 8.48 -23.07 -20.07
N PRO A 1000 9.68 -22.47 -20.25
CA PRO A 1000 10.76 -22.50 -19.26
C PRO A 1000 10.41 -21.80 -17.93
N CYS A 1001 9.42 -20.91 -17.94
CA CYS A 1001 8.99 -20.09 -16.81
C CYS A 1001 7.74 -20.61 -16.08
N LEU A 1002 7.10 -21.69 -16.55
CA LEU A 1002 5.84 -22.18 -15.99
C LEU A 1002 6.07 -22.69 -14.57
N LYS A 1003 5.41 -22.06 -13.59
CA LYS A 1003 5.53 -22.36 -12.15
C LYS A 1003 4.34 -23.14 -11.62
N THR A 1004 3.18 -22.92 -12.21
CA THR A 1004 1.92 -23.47 -11.72
C THR A 1004 1.08 -24.00 -12.89
N LEU A 1005 0.67 -25.26 -12.80
CA LEU A 1005 -0.19 -25.92 -13.78
C LEU A 1005 -1.39 -26.56 -13.08
N TYR A 1006 -2.59 -26.07 -13.40
CA TYR A 1006 -3.87 -26.55 -12.86
C TYR A 1006 -4.74 -27.14 -13.97
N LEU A 1007 -5.08 -28.42 -13.87
CA LEU A 1007 -5.88 -29.15 -14.86
C LEU A 1007 -7.10 -29.78 -14.19
N TYR A 1008 -8.28 -29.18 -14.35
CA TYR A 1008 -9.47 -29.56 -13.59
C TYR A 1008 -10.61 -30.02 -14.51
N ASP A 1009 -11.19 -31.18 -14.22
CA ASP A 1009 -12.36 -31.74 -14.87
C ASP A 1009 -12.24 -31.83 -16.42
N LEU A 1010 -11.03 -32.08 -16.93
CA LEU A 1010 -10.77 -32.30 -18.35
C LEU A 1010 -11.07 -33.76 -18.72
N ARG A 1011 -12.37 -34.07 -18.87
CA ARG A 1011 -12.86 -35.46 -18.95
C ARG A 1011 -12.36 -36.23 -20.18
N GLU A 1012 -12.05 -35.55 -21.27
CA GLU A 1012 -11.54 -36.14 -22.51
C GLU A 1012 -10.01 -36.21 -22.57
N LEU A 1013 -9.31 -35.62 -21.59
CA LEU A 1013 -7.86 -35.56 -21.57
C LEU A 1013 -7.29 -36.97 -21.39
N GLN A 1014 -6.54 -37.44 -22.39
CA GLN A 1014 -5.92 -38.78 -22.37
C GLN A 1014 -4.45 -38.69 -21.96
N VAL A 1015 -3.74 -37.67 -22.47
CA VAL A 1015 -2.32 -37.40 -22.23
C VAL A 1015 -2.08 -35.89 -22.18
N LEU A 1016 -1.04 -35.44 -21.48
CA LEU A 1016 -0.70 -34.01 -21.42
C LEU A 1016 -0.16 -33.48 -22.76
N TYR A 1017 0.63 -34.27 -23.47
CA TYR A 1017 1.31 -33.92 -24.73
C TYR A 1017 1.30 -35.09 -25.71
N HIS A 1018 1.45 -34.81 -27.00
CA HIS A 1018 1.57 -35.82 -28.07
C HIS A 1018 3.03 -36.29 -28.23
N GLU A 1019 3.26 -37.55 -28.62
CA GLU A 1019 4.58 -38.08 -29.02
C GLU A 1019 5.22 -37.18 -30.11
N GLY A 1020 6.36 -36.59 -29.78
CA GLY A 1020 7.15 -35.64 -30.58
C GLY A 1020 8.52 -35.45 -29.93
N PRO A 1021 9.42 -34.57 -30.42
CA PRO A 1021 10.73 -34.34 -29.81
C PRO A 1021 10.60 -33.72 -28.41
N THR A 1022 10.43 -34.57 -27.39
CA THR A 1022 10.23 -34.23 -25.96
C THR A 1022 11.39 -33.42 -25.38
N HIS A 1023 12.57 -33.45 -26.01
CA HIS A 1023 13.73 -32.65 -25.61
C HIS A 1023 13.48 -31.13 -25.63
N ASN A 1024 12.51 -30.64 -26.43
CA ASN A 1024 12.18 -29.21 -26.47
C ASN A 1024 11.10 -28.80 -25.47
N PHE A 1025 10.38 -29.75 -24.85
CA PHE A 1025 9.32 -29.45 -23.88
C PHE A 1025 9.90 -29.35 -22.47
N SER A 1026 9.90 -28.17 -21.86
CA SER A 1026 10.57 -27.92 -20.58
C SER A 1026 9.63 -27.35 -19.53
N LEU A 1027 9.41 -28.11 -18.45
CA LEU A 1027 8.70 -27.67 -17.25
C LEU A 1027 9.67 -27.39 -16.08
N GLN A 1028 10.89 -26.94 -16.40
CA GLN A 1028 11.99 -26.80 -15.43
C GLN A 1028 11.72 -25.84 -14.26
N SER A 1029 10.78 -24.90 -14.41
CA SER A 1029 10.39 -23.96 -13.36
C SER A 1029 9.17 -24.41 -12.54
N LEU A 1030 8.56 -25.56 -12.88
CA LEU A 1030 7.29 -25.98 -12.30
C LEU A 1030 7.43 -26.27 -10.81
N THR A 1031 6.61 -25.62 -10.00
CA THR A 1031 6.61 -25.73 -8.53
C THR A 1031 5.34 -26.40 -8.02
N ARG A 1032 4.22 -26.20 -8.69
CA ARG A 1032 2.93 -26.79 -8.31
C ARG A 1032 2.26 -27.38 -9.53
N PHE A 1033 1.89 -28.65 -9.43
CA PHE A 1033 1.07 -29.34 -10.41
C PHE A 1033 -0.13 -29.95 -9.71
N SER A 1034 -1.33 -29.55 -10.12
CA SER A 1034 -2.58 -30.13 -9.61
C SER A 1034 -3.46 -30.57 -10.76
N VAL A 1035 -3.85 -31.84 -10.75
CA VAL A 1035 -4.77 -32.44 -11.70
C VAL A 1035 -5.94 -33.06 -10.94
N LYS A 1036 -7.16 -32.67 -11.29
CA LYS A 1036 -8.36 -33.12 -10.58
C LYS A 1036 -9.47 -33.45 -11.57
N GLY A 1037 -10.10 -34.62 -11.44
CA GLY A 1037 -11.28 -34.99 -12.25
C GLY A 1037 -11.00 -35.23 -13.74
N CYS A 1038 -9.74 -35.39 -14.14
CA CYS A 1038 -9.36 -35.76 -15.51
C CYS A 1038 -9.48 -37.29 -15.66
N THR A 1039 -10.69 -37.77 -15.94
CA THR A 1039 -11.03 -39.19 -15.78
C THR A 1039 -10.43 -40.13 -16.81
N MET A 1040 -10.09 -39.66 -18.02
CA MET A 1040 -9.51 -40.48 -19.11
C MET A 1040 -7.97 -40.41 -19.16
N LEU A 1041 -7.36 -39.65 -18.23
CA LEU A 1041 -5.93 -39.38 -18.23
C LEU A 1041 -5.17 -40.64 -17.81
N ARG A 1042 -4.32 -41.17 -18.69
CA ARG A 1042 -3.63 -42.45 -18.46
C ARG A 1042 -2.26 -42.30 -17.81
N ARG A 1043 -1.54 -41.25 -18.19
CA ARG A 1043 -0.15 -40.95 -17.77
C ARG A 1043 0.07 -39.44 -17.63
N LEU A 1044 0.94 -39.02 -16.70
CA LEU A 1044 1.23 -37.60 -16.47
C LEU A 1044 2.53 -37.14 -17.13
N PHE A 1045 3.65 -37.80 -16.85
CA PHE A 1045 4.97 -37.38 -17.32
C PHE A 1045 5.72 -38.54 -17.97
N SER A 1046 6.59 -38.26 -18.95
CA SER A 1046 7.64 -39.20 -19.35
C SER A 1046 8.83 -39.10 -18.39
N SER A 1047 9.67 -40.13 -18.37
CA SER A 1047 10.93 -40.13 -17.63
C SER A 1047 11.77 -38.87 -17.93
N THR A 1048 11.91 -38.50 -19.21
CA THR A 1048 12.66 -37.32 -19.65
C THR A 1048 12.09 -36.01 -19.12
N LEU A 1049 10.76 -35.84 -19.12
CA LEU A 1049 10.13 -34.64 -18.58
C LEU A 1049 10.26 -34.59 -17.06
N ALA A 1050 10.05 -35.74 -16.39
CA ALA A 1050 10.15 -35.87 -14.95
C ALA A 1050 11.55 -35.53 -14.42
N ARG A 1051 12.63 -35.90 -15.14
CA ARG A 1051 14.02 -35.51 -14.80
C ARG A 1051 14.22 -33.98 -14.76
N ASN A 1052 13.44 -33.22 -15.51
CA ASN A 1052 13.55 -31.76 -15.55
C ASN A 1052 12.72 -31.04 -14.47
N LEU A 1053 11.86 -31.75 -13.71
CA LEU A 1053 10.96 -31.17 -12.69
C LEU A 1053 11.65 -30.92 -11.33
N LEU A 1054 12.89 -30.45 -11.33
CA LEU A 1054 13.72 -30.27 -10.13
C LEU A 1054 13.19 -29.20 -9.15
N GLN A 1055 12.25 -28.36 -9.59
CA GLN A 1055 11.65 -27.30 -8.78
C GLN A 1055 10.29 -27.68 -8.18
N LEU A 1056 9.76 -28.87 -8.50
CA LEU A 1056 8.43 -29.30 -8.08
C LEU A 1056 8.36 -29.42 -6.55
N LYS A 1057 7.36 -28.79 -5.95
CA LYS A 1057 7.09 -28.73 -4.51
C LYS A 1057 5.80 -29.39 -4.12
N GLU A 1058 4.78 -29.30 -4.97
CA GLU A 1058 3.44 -29.79 -4.68
C GLU A 1058 2.92 -30.56 -5.90
N LEU A 1059 2.59 -31.83 -5.68
CA LEU A 1059 1.97 -32.72 -6.65
C LEU A 1059 0.62 -33.18 -6.10
N GLU A 1060 -0.44 -32.80 -6.77
CA GLU A 1060 -1.82 -33.07 -6.39
C GLU A 1060 -2.55 -33.80 -7.52
N ILE A 1061 -3.06 -34.99 -7.23
CA ILE A 1061 -3.77 -35.84 -8.17
C ILE A 1061 -5.06 -36.30 -7.51
N TYR A 1062 -6.20 -35.94 -8.08
CA TYR A 1062 -7.51 -36.24 -7.50
C TYR A 1062 -8.46 -36.81 -8.57
N ASN A 1063 -9.12 -37.93 -8.31
CA ASN A 1063 -10.20 -38.47 -9.15
C ASN A 1063 -9.81 -38.65 -10.64
N CYS A 1064 -8.58 -39.12 -10.90
CA CYS A 1064 -8.12 -39.51 -12.24
C CYS A 1064 -8.29 -41.02 -12.42
N ARG A 1065 -9.45 -41.43 -12.94
CA ARG A 1065 -9.94 -42.83 -12.90
C ARG A 1065 -9.16 -43.80 -13.78
N GLU A 1066 -8.71 -43.36 -14.94
CA GLU A 1066 -7.94 -44.17 -15.89
C GLU A 1066 -6.42 -44.01 -15.72
N LEU A 1067 -5.95 -43.34 -14.66
CA LEU A 1067 -4.53 -43.11 -14.43
C LEU A 1067 -3.86 -44.41 -14.04
N GLU A 1068 -3.04 -44.95 -14.95
CA GLU A 1068 -2.32 -46.20 -14.76
C GLU A 1068 -0.94 -45.97 -14.11
N GLN A 1069 -0.27 -44.88 -14.50
CA GLN A 1069 1.08 -44.54 -14.03
C GLN A 1069 1.27 -43.01 -13.96
N ILE A 1070 2.03 -42.53 -12.98
CA ILE A 1070 2.41 -41.10 -12.89
C ILE A 1070 3.53 -40.77 -13.88
N ILE A 1071 4.55 -41.64 -13.96
CA ILE A 1071 5.71 -41.50 -14.85
C ILE A 1071 5.75 -42.68 -15.82
N ASP A 1072 5.83 -42.40 -17.12
CA ASP A 1072 5.98 -43.38 -18.19
C ASP A 1072 7.43 -43.91 -18.24
N GLU A 1073 7.59 -45.23 -18.36
CA GLU A 1073 8.89 -45.88 -18.52
C GLU A 1073 9.23 -46.04 -20.01
N ASP A 1074 10.18 -45.25 -20.50
CA ASP A 1074 10.69 -45.40 -21.87
C ASP A 1074 11.63 -46.63 -21.93
N GLU A 1075 11.38 -47.57 -22.85
CA GLU A 1075 12.07 -48.88 -22.96
C GLU A 1075 13.57 -48.80 -23.33
N ASP A 1076 14.08 -47.64 -23.75
CA ASP A 1076 15.42 -47.46 -24.33
C ASP A 1076 16.44 -46.72 -23.40
N GLU A 1077 16.14 -46.55 -22.10
CA GLU A 1077 16.84 -45.57 -21.24
C GLU A 1077 17.77 -46.14 -20.14
N ASP A 1078 18.33 -47.34 -20.31
CA ASP A 1078 19.27 -48.01 -19.36
C ASP A 1078 20.58 -47.25 -19.06
N HIS A 1079 20.78 -46.06 -19.63
CA HIS A 1079 22.00 -45.25 -19.50
C HIS A 1079 21.78 -43.85 -18.89
N LEU A 1080 20.56 -43.52 -18.46
CA LEU A 1080 20.21 -42.16 -18.02
C LEU A 1080 20.12 -42.02 -16.49
N GLN A 1081 20.31 -40.79 -16.00
CA GLN A 1081 20.23 -40.46 -14.57
C GLN A 1081 18.82 -40.77 -14.01
N PRO A 1082 18.74 -41.20 -12.73
CA PRO A 1082 17.46 -41.48 -12.07
C PRO A 1082 16.61 -40.20 -11.92
N VAL A 1083 15.29 -40.33 -12.02
CA VAL A 1083 14.35 -39.23 -11.79
C VAL A 1083 14.43 -38.76 -10.33
N CYS A 1084 14.52 -37.45 -10.11
CA CYS A 1084 14.68 -36.86 -8.78
C CYS A 1084 13.74 -35.66 -8.58
N PHE A 1085 13.08 -35.56 -7.41
CA PHE A 1085 12.25 -34.42 -7.00
C PHE A 1085 12.76 -33.78 -5.70
N PRO A 1086 13.93 -33.11 -5.72
CA PRO A 1086 14.66 -32.67 -4.52
C PRO A 1086 13.94 -31.59 -3.68
N LYS A 1087 12.91 -30.95 -4.22
CA LYS A 1087 12.15 -29.86 -3.56
C LYS A 1087 10.71 -30.25 -3.23
N LEU A 1088 10.31 -31.51 -3.47
CA LEU A 1088 8.94 -31.95 -3.30
C LEU A 1088 8.60 -32.00 -1.81
N THR A 1089 7.63 -31.17 -1.41
CA THR A 1089 7.20 -31.01 -0.01
C THR A 1089 5.83 -31.63 0.25
N SER A 1090 4.97 -31.74 -0.76
CA SER A 1090 3.63 -32.28 -0.62
C SER A 1090 3.28 -33.18 -1.80
N ILE A 1091 2.78 -34.37 -1.50
CA ILE A 1091 2.19 -35.31 -2.47
C ILE A 1091 0.81 -35.67 -1.97
N THR A 1092 -0.19 -35.49 -2.82
CA THR A 1092 -1.55 -35.98 -2.56
C THR A 1092 -2.08 -36.74 -3.76
N VAL A 1093 -2.49 -37.98 -3.55
CA VAL A 1093 -3.06 -38.86 -4.57
C VAL A 1093 -4.34 -39.48 -4.03
N ASP A 1094 -5.47 -39.04 -4.55
CA ASP A 1094 -6.79 -39.45 -4.06
C ASP A 1094 -7.68 -39.92 -5.20
N SER A 1095 -8.36 -41.05 -5.00
CA SER A 1095 -9.40 -41.57 -5.88
C SER A 1095 -8.90 -41.88 -7.31
N CYS A 1096 -7.72 -42.50 -7.44
CA CYS A 1096 -7.12 -43.01 -8.69
C CYS A 1096 -7.11 -44.56 -8.71
N PRO A 1097 -8.25 -45.21 -8.97
CA PRO A 1097 -8.42 -46.65 -8.75
C PRO A 1097 -7.53 -47.56 -9.60
N LYS A 1098 -7.07 -47.14 -10.79
CA LYS A 1098 -6.19 -47.95 -11.66
C LYS A 1098 -4.69 -47.78 -11.41
N LEU A 1099 -4.33 -46.87 -10.50
CA LEU A 1099 -2.92 -46.58 -10.23
C LEU A 1099 -2.33 -47.71 -9.39
N LYS A 1100 -1.44 -48.52 -9.98
CA LYS A 1100 -0.83 -49.67 -9.29
C LYS A 1100 0.35 -49.29 -8.40
N HIS A 1101 1.12 -48.29 -8.85
CA HIS A 1101 2.30 -47.78 -8.14
C HIS A 1101 2.46 -46.26 -8.33
N LEU A 1102 3.06 -45.55 -7.37
CA LEU A 1102 3.33 -44.11 -7.50
C LEU A 1102 4.68 -43.83 -8.19
N PHE A 1103 5.78 -44.30 -7.59
CA PHE A 1103 7.15 -44.00 -8.07
C PHE A 1103 8.07 -45.23 -8.04
N HIS A 1104 9.06 -45.27 -8.93
CA HIS A 1104 10.15 -46.24 -8.81
C HIS A 1104 11.00 -45.93 -7.55
N ILE A 1105 11.55 -46.96 -6.90
CA ILE A 1105 12.32 -46.83 -5.64
C ILE A 1105 13.50 -45.84 -5.74
N SER A 1106 14.07 -45.68 -6.93
CA SER A 1106 15.16 -44.73 -7.20
C SER A 1106 14.80 -43.25 -6.98
N VAL A 1107 13.51 -42.91 -6.95
CA VAL A 1107 13.03 -41.53 -6.67
C VAL A 1107 13.10 -41.20 -5.18
N ALA A 1108 12.94 -42.21 -4.32
CA ALA A 1108 12.79 -42.02 -2.88
C ALA A 1108 13.95 -41.30 -2.17
N PRO A 1109 15.23 -41.53 -2.51
CA PRO A 1109 16.35 -40.77 -1.94
C PRO A 1109 16.29 -39.26 -2.19
N SER A 1110 15.54 -38.81 -3.22
CA SER A 1110 15.38 -37.40 -3.55
C SER A 1110 14.27 -36.70 -2.75
N LEU A 1111 13.39 -37.45 -2.07
CA LEU A 1111 12.20 -36.92 -1.36
C LEU A 1111 12.49 -36.47 0.08
N GLN A 1112 13.71 -36.00 0.36
CA GLN A 1112 14.16 -35.64 1.72
C GLN A 1112 13.40 -34.45 2.33
N LYS A 1113 12.78 -33.62 1.50
CA LYS A 1113 12.00 -32.43 1.88
C LYS A 1113 10.49 -32.71 1.98
N LEU A 1114 10.06 -33.95 1.82
CA LEU A 1114 8.65 -34.32 1.85
C LEU A 1114 8.09 -34.11 3.27
N THR A 1115 7.11 -33.23 3.39
CA THR A 1115 6.43 -32.88 4.66
C THR A 1115 5.06 -33.50 4.76
N HIS A 1116 4.35 -33.67 3.63
CA HIS A 1116 2.99 -34.19 3.58
C HIS A 1116 2.87 -35.27 2.50
N LEU A 1117 2.35 -36.43 2.88
CA LEU A 1117 2.01 -37.52 1.97
C LEU A 1117 0.61 -38.05 2.30
N TRP A 1118 -0.35 -37.80 1.41
CA TRP A 1118 -1.73 -38.24 1.57
C TRP A 1118 -2.15 -39.10 0.40
N ILE A 1119 -2.52 -40.36 0.67
CA ILE A 1119 -2.97 -41.31 -0.34
C ILE A 1119 -4.31 -41.89 0.10
N GLU A 1120 -5.36 -41.68 -0.69
CA GLU A 1120 -6.73 -42.04 -0.30
C GLU A 1120 -7.51 -42.69 -1.46
N GLY A 1121 -8.28 -43.75 -1.21
CA GLY A 1121 -9.24 -44.29 -2.18
C GLY A 1121 -8.64 -44.81 -3.50
N ASN A 1122 -7.40 -45.34 -3.48
CA ASN A 1122 -6.72 -45.91 -4.66
C ASN A 1122 -6.79 -47.45 -4.62
N ASP A 1123 -7.83 -48.02 -5.25
CA ASP A 1123 -8.20 -49.43 -5.10
C ASP A 1123 -7.14 -50.44 -5.58
N GLU A 1124 -6.52 -50.25 -6.76
CA GLU A 1124 -5.50 -51.17 -7.32
C GLU A 1124 -4.07 -50.84 -6.87
N LEU A 1125 -3.87 -49.88 -5.96
CA LEU A 1125 -2.53 -49.53 -5.50
C LEU A 1125 -1.91 -50.67 -4.70
N GLU A 1126 -0.88 -51.31 -5.25
CA GLU A 1126 -0.21 -52.47 -4.65
C GLU A 1126 1.01 -52.05 -3.81
N GLU A 1127 1.80 -51.11 -4.31
CA GLU A 1127 3.01 -50.57 -3.67
C GLU A 1127 3.14 -49.06 -3.92
N VAL A 1128 3.50 -48.26 -2.91
CA VAL A 1128 3.76 -46.81 -3.11
C VAL A 1128 5.05 -46.61 -3.91
N PHE A 1129 6.14 -47.29 -3.51
CA PHE A 1129 7.39 -47.35 -4.23
C PHE A 1129 7.66 -48.76 -4.74
N TRP A 1130 8.04 -48.91 -6.02
CA TRP A 1130 8.17 -50.20 -6.69
C TRP A 1130 9.54 -50.40 -7.37
N HIS A 1131 9.91 -51.65 -7.68
CA HIS A 1131 11.13 -52.03 -8.40
C HIS A 1131 10.93 -53.30 -9.27
N LYS A 1132 11.58 -53.37 -10.44
CA LYS A 1132 11.29 -54.39 -11.48
C LYS A 1132 12.00 -55.73 -11.28
N ASP A 1133 13.07 -55.82 -10.46
CA ASP A 1133 13.81 -57.05 -10.23
C ASP A 1133 14.25 -57.18 -8.76
N GLY A 1134 14.11 -58.35 -8.16
CA GLY A 1134 14.67 -58.66 -6.82
C GLY A 1134 16.20 -58.73 -6.78
N ALA A 1135 16.89 -57.87 -7.52
CA ALA A 1135 18.35 -57.76 -7.55
C ALA A 1135 18.85 -57.00 -6.32
N GLU A 1136 19.97 -57.44 -5.76
CA GLU A 1136 20.67 -56.86 -4.62
C GLU A 1136 21.16 -55.42 -4.92
N VAL A 1137 20.27 -54.42 -4.86
CA VAL A 1137 20.67 -53.02 -4.87
C VAL A 1137 21.09 -52.62 -3.45
N THR A 1138 22.34 -52.95 -3.12
CA THR A 1138 22.99 -52.72 -1.82
C THR A 1138 23.44 -51.28 -1.58
N ASP A 1139 23.12 -50.34 -2.49
CA ASP A 1139 23.65 -48.97 -2.47
C ASP A 1139 22.69 -47.90 -1.92
N TYR A 1140 21.41 -48.21 -1.67
CA TYR A 1140 20.47 -47.27 -1.03
C TYR A 1140 20.40 -47.47 0.49
N ASN A 1141 21.56 -47.49 1.14
CA ASN A 1141 21.66 -47.61 2.59
C ASN A 1141 21.19 -46.28 3.22
N GLU A 1142 20.00 -46.32 3.86
CA GLU A 1142 19.32 -45.24 4.59
C GLU A 1142 18.66 -44.13 3.74
N ILE A 1143 17.50 -44.44 3.14
CA ILE A 1143 16.54 -43.41 2.72
C ILE A 1143 15.84 -42.89 3.98
N VAL A 1144 16.02 -41.62 4.35
CA VAL A 1144 15.42 -41.05 5.58
C VAL A 1144 14.51 -39.87 5.26
N MET A 1145 13.21 -39.98 5.58
CA MET A 1145 12.21 -38.91 5.41
C MET A 1145 12.06 -38.07 6.69
N ASN A 1146 13.11 -37.32 7.03
CA ASN A 1146 13.22 -36.59 8.30
C ASN A 1146 12.21 -35.42 8.47
N GLU A 1147 11.67 -34.89 7.37
CA GLU A 1147 10.81 -33.70 7.40
C GLU A 1147 9.30 -34.03 7.34
N LEU A 1148 8.93 -35.31 7.32
CA LEU A 1148 7.54 -35.75 7.20
C LEU A 1148 6.76 -35.38 8.49
N GLN A 1149 5.81 -34.47 8.35
CA GLN A 1149 4.95 -33.95 9.43
C GLN A 1149 3.53 -34.49 9.34
N GLY A 1150 3.03 -34.72 8.12
CA GLY A 1150 1.71 -35.28 7.87
C GLY A 1150 1.80 -36.50 6.96
N PHE A 1151 1.25 -37.62 7.42
CA PHE A 1151 1.19 -38.87 6.68
C PHE A 1151 -0.23 -39.38 6.77
N ARG A 1152 -0.84 -39.83 5.66
CA ARG A 1152 -2.18 -40.43 5.67
C ARG A 1152 -2.32 -41.47 4.57
N LEU A 1153 -2.79 -42.65 4.95
CA LEU A 1153 -3.16 -43.74 4.04
C LEU A 1153 -4.59 -44.19 4.37
N LEU A 1154 -5.55 -43.95 3.48
CA LEU A 1154 -6.96 -44.24 3.76
C LEU A 1154 -7.64 -44.99 2.60
N ASP A 1155 -8.43 -46.02 2.90
CA ASP A 1155 -9.18 -46.80 1.92
C ASP A 1155 -8.30 -47.37 0.77
N LEU A 1156 -7.23 -48.10 1.11
CA LEU A 1156 -6.30 -48.73 0.16
C LEU A 1156 -6.35 -50.28 0.27
N PRO A 1157 -7.35 -50.95 -0.34
CA PRO A 1157 -7.63 -52.37 -0.11
C PRO A 1157 -6.55 -53.34 -0.61
N ASN A 1158 -5.82 -52.98 -1.68
CA ASN A 1158 -4.78 -53.82 -2.28
C ASN A 1158 -3.35 -53.46 -1.87
N LEU A 1159 -3.15 -52.40 -1.07
CA LEU A 1159 -1.81 -51.95 -0.68
C LEU A 1159 -1.14 -53.02 0.18
N THR A 1160 -0.06 -53.62 -0.31
CA THR A 1160 0.65 -54.70 0.38
C THR A 1160 1.85 -54.20 1.15
N ASN A 1161 2.64 -53.31 0.53
CA ASN A 1161 3.83 -52.73 1.11
C ASN A 1161 3.94 -51.24 0.76
N PHE A 1162 4.56 -50.46 1.64
CA PHE A 1162 4.94 -49.09 1.31
C PHE A 1162 6.22 -49.03 0.46
N TRP A 1163 7.12 -50.01 0.65
CA TRP A 1163 8.41 -50.18 -0.03
C TRP A 1163 8.53 -51.60 -0.60
N PRO A 1164 9.39 -51.86 -1.61
CA PRO A 1164 9.64 -53.21 -2.09
C PRO A 1164 10.18 -54.13 -0.98
N ALA A 1165 9.93 -55.44 -1.09
CA ALA A 1165 10.39 -56.43 -0.12
C ALA A 1165 11.93 -56.44 0.03
N GLY A 1166 12.43 -56.24 1.25
CA GLY A 1166 13.88 -56.18 1.57
C GLY A 1166 14.38 -54.80 2.01
N TYR A 1167 13.58 -53.74 1.85
CA TYR A 1167 13.91 -52.39 2.32
C TYR A 1167 13.27 -52.12 3.69
N GLN A 1168 14.09 -51.88 4.71
CA GLN A 1168 13.64 -51.43 6.04
C GLN A 1168 14.02 -49.97 6.24
N ILE A 1169 13.04 -49.08 6.16
CA ILE A 1169 13.21 -47.66 6.40
C ILE A 1169 12.25 -47.26 7.53
N PRO A 1170 12.73 -46.65 8.63
CA PRO A 1170 11.86 -46.18 9.69
C PRO A 1170 10.99 -45.04 9.15
N ILE A 1171 9.68 -45.30 9.04
CA ILE A 1171 8.68 -44.24 8.94
C ILE A 1171 8.72 -43.52 10.31
N PRO A 1172 8.85 -42.18 10.37
CA PRO A 1172 8.73 -41.48 11.65
C PRO A 1172 7.38 -41.86 12.28
N SER A 1173 7.39 -42.19 13.57
CA SER A 1173 6.24 -42.75 14.31
C SER A 1173 5.00 -41.87 14.16
N ALA A 1174 4.19 -42.14 13.13
CA ALA A 1174 2.90 -41.53 12.93
C ALA A 1174 1.95 -42.11 13.99
N PRO A 1175 1.19 -41.28 14.73
CA PRO A 1175 0.19 -41.79 15.66
C PRO A 1175 -0.81 -42.68 14.91
N ASN A 1176 -1.31 -43.73 15.56
CA ASN A 1176 -2.20 -44.77 15.03
C ASN A 1176 -3.56 -44.29 14.45
N GLU A 1177 -3.76 -43.00 14.18
CA GLU A 1177 -4.99 -42.38 13.66
C GLU A 1177 -4.93 -42.03 12.15
N ASP A 1178 -3.80 -42.28 11.48
CA ASP A 1178 -3.57 -41.81 10.10
C ASP A 1178 -3.59 -42.91 9.02
N VAL A 1179 -3.69 -44.19 9.41
CA VAL A 1179 -3.82 -45.34 8.49
C VAL A 1179 -5.12 -46.08 8.74
N HIS A 1180 -6.07 -46.01 7.81
CA HIS A 1180 -7.40 -46.60 7.96
C HIS A 1180 -7.83 -47.38 6.71
N ASN A 1181 -8.49 -48.52 6.90
CA ASN A 1181 -9.01 -49.38 5.81
C ASN A 1181 -7.94 -49.84 4.79
N CYS A 1182 -6.74 -50.20 5.27
CA CYS A 1182 -5.64 -50.77 4.47
C CYS A 1182 -5.34 -52.24 4.89
N PRO A 1183 -6.25 -53.21 4.63
CA PRO A 1183 -6.24 -54.54 5.25
C PRO A 1183 -5.08 -55.46 4.83
N ARG A 1184 -4.41 -55.17 3.70
CA ARG A 1184 -3.29 -55.98 3.18
C ARG A 1184 -1.92 -55.43 3.53
N LEU A 1185 -1.85 -54.23 4.11
CA LEU A 1185 -0.60 -53.58 4.45
C LEU A 1185 0.07 -54.34 5.59
N ARG A 1186 1.17 -55.03 5.30
CA ARG A 1186 1.96 -55.69 6.34
C ARG A 1186 2.90 -54.66 6.95
N GLY A 1187 2.86 -54.49 8.28
CA GLY A 1187 3.80 -53.62 8.97
C GLY A 1187 5.24 -54.10 8.73
N ASN A 1188 6.09 -53.26 8.16
CA ASN A 1188 7.53 -53.52 8.04
C ASN A 1188 8.28 -53.35 9.39
N SER A 1189 7.58 -53.51 10.51
CA SER A 1189 8.13 -53.55 11.86
C SER A 1189 7.49 -54.72 12.61
N GLU A 1190 8.32 -55.64 13.10
CA GLU A 1190 7.91 -56.59 14.14
C GLU A 1190 7.47 -55.81 15.38
N GLY A 1191 6.17 -55.75 15.60
CA GLY A 1191 5.54 -55.04 16.71
C GLY A 1191 4.10 -54.73 16.30
N ASP A 1192 3.17 -55.52 16.83
CA ASP A 1192 1.74 -55.49 16.53
C ASP A 1192 1.20 -54.06 16.35
N ILE A 1193 0.51 -53.82 15.22
CA ILE A 1193 -0.25 -52.62 14.89
C ILE A 1193 -1.55 -52.59 15.71
#